data_AF-A0A139CHW3-F1
#
_entry.id   AF-A0A139CHW3-F1
#
_cell.length_a   1.000
_cell.length_b   1.000
_cell.length_c   1.000
_cell.angle_alpha   90.00
_cell.angle_beta   90.00
_cell.angle_gamma   90.00
#
_symmetry.space_group_name_H-M   'P 1'
#
loop_
_entity.id
_entity.type
_entity.pdbx_description
1 polymer ?
#
loop_
_entity_poly.entity_id
_entity_poly.type
_entity_poly.pdbx_seq_one_letter_code
_entity_poly.pdbx_strand_id
1 'polypeptide(L)'
;MKLKGNSLKSYLLCILILFSLFSGCIGNYNDDSQLPSNQAGLCSGQLADSGDEFFILAPKMLFSGGESSVTMAAFEAGEPVSRCIEYTLTDENNNEISLAKVSTSESGNSVASFEVPDVEEGSYVLTASPAGYERNFTATVEVAKNNPLFIETDKPIYKPGQTVHGRILSLNNNLVPVEQDINVEITDAKGIKVFKQELSSNEYGVASFDMPLASELNLGTWKIIATSGESTSSVDIEVDKYVLPKFDVSLSTPQEWFLVSDEITGTVSANYFFGKDVEGEVLVEASRYVGEWEQYATFSGEIEDGSLEFELPAVEYAAGTYGAGGQASLMLNVTVTDTGNHSETTNKLLTIADSPVVLQLIPESDYVKPGMPLQVLVVTKDPGGNPVDTEVDMDATFRNESYEETEEQDTVTTSNGVALITYDVPESTTACYLNARTNEASAYREMGAVYSPSASFIHISQTSEGVPEVGDTISFRVYSTNPGTVFYDVFANGRTVYSATSNEQDISIPVTPQMSPQAKVVAYMINPNSEVSVDVLPFDVQFSTKVDLSSSFDSDSVEPGDNVSVNFDAGSRSMIGFSIVDESVYALSEGRLNLKQVFDELEKRFMEPQAESHPVWNRKGAYEMLENSGVTVMVSPGINVPKSPTGYDRVEEKNFLGDVVVDEVAMDVVEEEVAMPEAVPTEAPAAGAEPLAEVERVRQFFPETWLWMPDLLTDDQGHASLDLTAPDSITTWKLHAVSSGPEGIGISESSLTVFQDFFIDPDLPYAVTRGEEFPVQIQVYNYLDTEQEVKLTLSNADWFDIIGNDVQEVAVEANSVAHASFTIRPTDVGKQLIEITGQTTEKADAVRKDIIIEPEGATRELVDNGILKNDSVELDPTLPEEIVPDSGKVLVSFTPSIVAQTINGVDDLLGMPYGCGEQNMMLFSTDVEVLRYLEATGQDNPELKAKAEMYIVTGYQRELTYRHSDGSFSAFGESDPEGSLWLTSFVLSQFSGARDLTTIDENVLAESASWIESHQQEDGSWEQVGFVIHEDMMGGVSGTYALTAYVTLALDEYGSASPVVMADAKNYLEENLAAQDDPYALAIGTLALQRLDSPFADEAMNDLLAIAKQDDDGTYWGYGDGAVAKPYEYEGYNFIAPSSKNVETTAYATLALIEANNPTASSSLKWIAAQRNSNGGFSSTQDTVMAFRALMTAAATA
;
A
#
# COMPACT_ATOMS: atom_id res chain seq x y z
N MET A 1 -10.76 -27.21 -56.27
CA MET A 1 -10.93 -27.91 -57.57
C MET A 1 -9.56 -28.23 -58.16
N LYS A 2 -9.20 -29.52 -58.24
CA LYS A 2 -8.26 -30.19 -59.18
C LYS A 2 -6.75 -29.83 -59.13
N LEU A 3 -5.77 -30.74 -59.19
CA LEU A 3 -5.71 -32.21 -59.40
C LEU A 3 -4.26 -32.71 -59.13
N LYS A 4 -4.16 -33.93 -58.54
CA LYS A 4 -3.24 -35.08 -58.82
C LYS A 4 -1.72 -34.84 -58.85
N GLY A 5 -0.86 -35.72 -58.34
CA GLY A 5 -0.99 -37.10 -57.83
C GLY A 5 0.30 -37.91 -58.06
N ASN A 6 0.62 -38.80 -57.12
CA ASN A 6 1.46 -40.02 -57.19
C ASN A 6 2.96 -39.98 -57.56
N SER A 7 3.82 -40.35 -56.60
CA SER A 7 4.40 -41.70 -56.39
C SER A 7 5.78 -41.56 -55.70
N LEU A 8 5.96 -42.02 -54.45
CA LEU A 8 6.23 -43.40 -54.01
C LEU A 8 7.26 -44.16 -54.85
N LYS A 9 8.53 -44.15 -54.40
CA LYS A 9 9.45 -45.31 -54.23
C LYS A 9 10.92 -44.85 -54.31
N SER A 10 11.44 -44.28 -53.22
CA SER A 10 12.90 -44.22 -52.94
C SER A 10 13.24 -44.04 -51.44
N TYR A 11 12.30 -43.63 -50.59
CA TYR A 11 12.57 -43.40 -49.15
C TYR A 11 12.40 -44.64 -48.24
N LEU A 12 11.93 -45.78 -48.77
CA LEU A 12 11.59 -46.95 -47.96
C LEU A 12 12.78 -47.86 -47.59
N LEU A 13 14.03 -47.47 -47.87
CA LEU A 13 15.21 -48.28 -47.54
C LEU A 13 16.14 -47.66 -46.48
N CYS A 14 15.98 -46.37 -46.12
CA CYS A 14 16.76 -45.76 -45.02
C CYS A 14 16.05 -45.80 -43.67
N ILE A 15 14.73 -46.04 -43.63
CA ILE A 15 13.95 -46.09 -42.38
C ILE A 15 14.05 -47.47 -41.67
N LEU A 16 14.58 -48.50 -42.33
CA LEU A 16 14.67 -49.86 -41.79
C LEU A 16 15.96 -50.19 -41.01
N ILE A 17 16.88 -49.23 -40.83
CA ILE A 17 18.07 -49.41 -39.97
C ILE A 17 18.01 -48.57 -38.68
N LEU A 18 17.11 -47.59 -38.57
CA LEU A 18 16.90 -46.86 -37.31
C LEU A 18 15.95 -47.54 -36.31
N PHE A 19 15.20 -48.57 -36.73
CA PHE A 19 14.18 -49.22 -35.89
C PHE A 19 14.68 -50.37 -34.99
N SER A 20 15.99 -50.59 -34.86
CA SER A 20 16.56 -51.67 -34.01
C SER A 20 17.39 -51.19 -32.82
N LEU A 21 17.31 -49.91 -32.43
CA LEU A 21 17.97 -49.38 -31.21
C LEU A 21 17.01 -48.76 -30.19
N PHE A 22 15.70 -48.69 -30.47
CA PHE A 22 14.66 -48.21 -29.55
C PHE A 22 13.59 -49.28 -29.27
N SER A 23 14.01 -50.43 -28.73
CA SER A 23 13.07 -51.41 -28.18
C SER A 23 13.71 -52.11 -26.98
N GLY A 24 13.53 -51.49 -25.82
CA GLY A 24 13.99 -52.00 -24.54
C GLY A 24 13.75 -51.02 -23.40
N CYS A 25 12.50 -50.57 -23.24
CA CYS A 25 11.87 -50.18 -21.96
C CYS A 25 10.49 -49.56 -22.28
N ILE A 26 9.49 -50.40 -22.50
CA ILE A 26 8.09 -50.06 -22.25
C ILE A 26 7.78 -50.66 -20.89
N GLY A 27 7.86 -49.83 -19.84
CA GLY A 27 7.25 -50.07 -18.54
C GLY A 27 6.00 -49.20 -18.45
N ASN A 28 4.91 -49.76 -17.94
CA ASN A 28 3.64 -49.08 -17.72
C ASN A 28 3.84 -47.76 -16.96
N TYR A 29 3.24 -46.68 -17.47
CA TYR A 29 2.92 -45.49 -16.70
C TYR A 29 1.79 -45.85 -15.72
N ASN A 30 2.18 -46.24 -14.51
CA ASN A 30 1.38 -46.10 -13.29
C ASN A 30 2.12 -45.06 -12.41
N ASP A 31 1.37 -44.41 -11.52
CA ASP A 31 1.80 -43.55 -10.40
C ASP A 31 3.23 -43.78 -9.87
N ASP A 32 3.80 -42.68 -9.35
CA ASP A 32 5.09 -42.50 -8.65
C ASP A 32 6.23 -41.88 -9.47
N SER A 33 6.17 -40.56 -9.67
CA SER A 33 7.39 -39.73 -9.85
C SER A 33 7.78 -39.11 -8.51
N GLN A 34 8.13 -39.95 -7.53
CA GLN A 34 8.86 -39.52 -6.35
C GLN A 34 10.33 -39.33 -6.74
N LEU A 35 10.80 -38.08 -6.66
CA LEU A 35 12.23 -37.77 -6.68
C LEU A 35 12.94 -38.55 -5.56
N PRO A 36 14.23 -38.91 -5.72
CA PRO A 36 15.03 -39.42 -4.62
C PRO A 36 15.37 -38.24 -3.68
N SER A 37 14.38 -37.72 -2.95
CA SER A 37 14.66 -37.23 -1.62
C SER A 37 15.25 -38.41 -0.82
N ASN A 38 16.11 -38.16 0.16
CA ASN A 38 16.39 -39.17 1.18
C ASN A 38 15.09 -39.37 2.00
N GLN A 39 14.10 -40.03 1.40
CA GLN A 39 12.88 -40.44 2.07
C GLN A 39 13.28 -41.23 3.29
N ALA A 40 12.74 -40.81 4.42
CA ALA A 40 12.79 -41.54 5.66
C ALA A 40 12.72 -43.05 5.45
N GLY A 41 13.76 -43.78 5.87
CA GLY A 41 13.69 -45.23 5.92
C GLY A 41 12.66 -45.65 6.97
N LEU A 42 11.99 -46.79 6.76
CA LEU A 42 11.16 -47.38 7.81
C LEU A 42 12.05 -47.87 8.97
N CYS A 43 11.69 -47.53 10.19
CA CYS A 43 12.38 -48.02 11.38
C CYS A 43 12.41 -49.55 11.43
N SER A 44 13.62 -50.15 11.41
CA SER A 44 13.82 -51.61 11.41
C SER A 44 14.77 -52.08 12.52
N GLY A 45 14.61 -51.52 13.73
CA GLY A 45 15.38 -51.93 14.91
C GLY A 45 16.72 -51.22 15.10
N GLN A 46 16.97 -50.09 14.41
CA GLN A 46 18.08 -49.19 14.75
C GLN A 46 17.82 -48.54 16.12
N LEU A 47 18.71 -48.78 17.08
CA LEU A 47 18.68 -48.17 18.41
C LEU A 47 19.81 -47.16 18.55
N ALA A 48 19.56 -46.08 19.26
CA ALA A 48 20.54 -45.09 19.64
C ALA A 48 21.40 -45.57 20.82
N ASP A 49 22.69 -45.24 20.77
CA ASP A 49 23.70 -45.50 21.79
C ASP A 49 24.04 -44.21 22.56
N SER A 50 24.62 -44.33 23.75
CA SER A 50 24.93 -43.17 24.61
C SER A 50 25.95 -42.17 24.02
N GLY A 51 26.63 -42.56 22.94
CA GLY A 51 27.62 -41.73 22.23
C GLY A 51 27.06 -41.00 21.00
N ASP A 52 25.76 -41.17 20.69
CA ASP A 52 25.15 -40.53 19.54
C ASP A 52 24.83 -39.05 19.78
N GLU A 53 25.02 -38.26 18.73
CA GLU A 53 24.68 -36.84 18.67
C GLU A 53 23.61 -36.60 17.59
N PHE A 54 22.63 -35.76 17.91
CA PHE A 54 21.50 -35.45 17.04
C PHE A 54 21.43 -33.94 16.79
N PHE A 55 21.16 -33.57 15.55
CA PHE A 55 20.89 -32.21 15.10
C PHE A 55 19.56 -32.21 14.33
N ILE A 56 18.56 -31.49 14.83
CA ILE A 56 17.19 -31.53 14.31
C ILE A 56 16.74 -30.11 14.01
N LEU A 57 16.18 -29.90 12.83
CA LEU A 57 15.59 -28.64 12.39
C LEU A 57 14.09 -28.82 12.18
N ALA A 58 13.30 -27.93 12.76
CA ALA A 58 11.85 -27.94 12.62
C ALA A 58 11.33 -26.54 12.25
N PRO A 59 10.20 -26.42 11.54
CA PRO A 59 9.52 -25.15 11.33
C PRO A 59 9.11 -24.53 12.66
N LYS A 60 9.19 -23.21 12.78
CA LYS A 60 8.60 -22.48 13.93
C LYS A 60 7.06 -22.49 13.90
N MET A 61 6.47 -22.53 12.71
CA MET A 61 5.03 -22.50 12.47
C MET A 61 4.59 -23.73 11.67
N LEU A 62 3.48 -24.33 12.07
CA LEU A 62 2.84 -25.46 11.40
C LEU A 62 1.42 -25.04 10.99
N PHE A 63 1.01 -25.38 9.77
CA PHE A 63 -0.33 -25.08 9.28
C PHE A 63 -1.21 -26.32 9.36
N SER A 64 -2.26 -26.27 10.16
CA SER A 64 -3.18 -27.38 10.38
C SER A 64 -3.86 -27.81 9.08
N GLY A 65 -3.96 -29.13 8.83
CA GLY A 65 -4.45 -29.68 7.56
C GLY A 65 -3.50 -29.50 6.37
N GLY A 66 -2.36 -28.83 6.56
CA GLY A 66 -1.29 -28.67 5.58
C GLY A 66 -0.23 -29.77 5.68
N GLU A 67 0.64 -29.83 4.66
CA GLU A 67 1.81 -30.69 4.68
C GLU A 67 2.98 -29.93 5.34
N SER A 68 3.70 -30.58 6.26
CA SER A 68 4.90 -30.03 6.88
C SER A 68 6.00 -31.08 6.96
N SER A 69 7.20 -30.67 7.37
CA SER A 69 8.34 -31.58 7.48
C SER A 69 9.32 -31.16 8.56
N VAL A 70 10.05 -32.14 9.10
CA VAL A 70 11.14 -31.95 10.06
C VAL A 70 12.38 -32.66 9.53
N THR A 71 13.54 -32.00 9.58
CA THR A 71 14.81 -32.61 9.17
C THR A 71 15.66 -32.97 10.36
N MET A 72 16.49 -33.98 10.16
CA MET A 72 17.35 -34.50 11.20
C MET A 72 18.61 -35.11 10.64
N ALA A 73 19.68 -34.92 11.39
CA ALA A 73 20.96 -35.55 11.17
C ALA A 73 21.48 -36.22 12.47
N ALA A 74 21.99 -37.45 12.36
CA ALA A 74 22.45 -38.27 13.46
C ALA A 74 23.87 -38.80 13.25
N PHE A 75 24.71 -38.71 14.28
CA PHE A 75 26.15 -39.00 14.21
C PHE A 75 26.66 -39.77 15.42
N GLU A 76 27.71 -40.57 15.22
CA GLU A 76 28.47 -41.20 16.29
C GLU A 76 29.96 -40.88 16.07
N ALA A 77 30.59 -40.16 17.01
CA ALA A 77 31.98 -39.72 16.91
C ALA A 77 32.33 -38.96 15.61
N GLY A 78 31.38 -38.17 15.08
CA GLY A 78 31.54 -37.36 13.86
C GLY A 78 31.24 -38.08 12.55
N GLU A 79 30.87 -39.36 12.58
CA GLU A 79 30.48 -40.14 11.40
C GLU A 79 28.95 -40.31 11.34
N PRO A 80 28.32 -40.25 10.15
CA PRO A 80 26.87 -40.39 9.99
C PRO A 80 26.36 -41.78 10.36
N VAL A 81 25.22 -41.85 11.06
CA VAL A 81 24.61 -43.12 11.50
C VAL A 81 23.11 -43.19 11.25
N SER A 82 22.62 -44.41 11.00
CA SER A 82 21.19 -44.70 10.86
C SER A 82 20.54 -44.90 12.24
N ARG A 83 19.53 -44.09 12.57
CA ARG A 83 18.79 -44.07 13.84
C ARG A 83 17.30 -43.84 13.61
N CYS A 84 16.48 -44.59 14.34
CA CYS A 84 15.02 -44.45 14.32
C CYS A 84 14.56 -43.40 15.33
N ILE A 85 13.73 -42.45 14.88
CA ILE A 85 13.17 -41.35 15.68
C ILE A 85 11.67 -41.23 15.45
N GLU A 86 10.96 -40.92 16.52
CA GLU A 86 9.52 -40.68 16.54
C GLU A 86 9.26 -39.21 16.89
N TYR A 87 8.48 -38.54 16.04
CA TYR A 87 8.06 -37.16 16.22
C TYR A 87 6.63 -37.13 16.73
N THR A 88 6.42 -36.41 17.82
CA THR A 88 5.10 -36.20 18.41
C THR A 88 4.86 -34.73 18.66
N LEU A 89 3.60 -34.31 18.54
CA LEU A 89 3.13 -32.99 18.89
C LEU A 89 2.34 -33.10 20.19
N THR A 90 2.70 -32.31 21.20
CA THR A 90 2.03 -32.35 22.50
C THR A 90 1.31 -31.03 22.75
N ASP A 91 0.01 -31.11 23.06
CA ASP A 91 -0.81 -29.95 23.43
C ASP A 91 -0.60 -29.52 24.90
N GLU A 92 -1.19 -28.38 25.30
CA GLU A 92 -1.13 -27.89 26.69
C GLU A 92 -1.73 -28.85 27.72
N ASN A 93 -2.61 -29.76 27.30
CA ASN A 93 -3.25 -30.76 28.15
C ASN A 93 -2.40 -32.05 28.29
N ASN A 94 -1.20 -32.10 27.71
CA ASN A 94 -0.32 -33.26 27.58
C ASN A 94 -0.92 -34.40 26.74
N ASN A 95 -1.81 -34.11 25.80
CA ASN A 95 -2.20 -35.06 24.76
C ASN A 95 -1.11 -35.12 23.70
N GLU A 96 -0.58 -36.32 23.47
CA GLU A 96 0.49 -36.56 22.53
C GLU A 96 -0.06 -37.12 21.21
N ILE A 97 0.26 -36.44 20.11
CA ILE A 97 -0.20 -36.77 18.75
C ILE A 97 1.01 -37.23 17.94
N SER A 98 0.95 -38.43 17.37
CA SER A 98 2.05 -38.95 16.53
C SER A 98 2.02 -38.29 15.16
N LEU A 99 3.13 -37.65 14.77
CA LEU A 99 3.29 -37.00 13.47
C LEU A 99 3.94 -37.93 12.46
N ALA A 100 5.15 -38.42 12.79
CA ALA A 100 5.93 -39.26 11.91
C ALA A 100 6.90 -40.16 12.69
N LYS A 101 7.22 -41.33 12.12
CA LYS A 101 8.24 -42.23 12.65
C LYS A 101 9.17 -42.67 11.54
N VAL A 102 10.41 -42.23 11.61
CA VAL A 102 11.36 -42.28 10.50
C VAL A 102 12.74 -42.74 10.96
N SER A 103 13.54 -43.26 10.04
CA SER A 103 14.96 -43.54 10.26
C SER A 103 15.83 -42.65 9.40
N THR A 104 16.94 -42.14 9.96
CA THR A 104 18.01 -41.55 9.17
C THR A 104 18.58 -42.58 8.20
N SER A 105 19.02 -42.09 7.04
CA SER A 105 19.67 -42.89 5.99
C SER A 105 21.08 -43.35 6.43
N GLU A 106 21.76 -44.14 5.59
CA GLU A 106 23.18 -44.45 5.79
C GLU A 106 24.07 -43.19 5.74
N SER A 107 23.60 -42.10 5.14
CA SER A 107 24.24 -40.79 5.13
C SER A 107 23.92 -39.94 6.37
N GLY A 108 23.20 -40.51 7.35
CA GLY A 108 22.94 -39.87 8.64
C GLY A 108 21.83 -38.83 8.63
N ASN A 109 21.19 -38.53 7.50
CA ASN A 109 20.10 -37.54 7.40
C ASN A 109 18.72 -38.16 7.08
N SER A 110 17.63 -37.47 7.43
CA SER A 110 16.26 -37.77 7.01
C SER A 110 15.36 -36.53 6.96
N VAL A 111 14.40 -36.53 6.04
CA VAL A 111 13.22 -35.64 6.06
C VAL A 111 12.02 -36.45 6.49
N ALA A 112 11.36 -36.03 7.58
CA ALA A 112 10.09 -36.57 8.00
C ALA A 112 8.98 -35.64 7.52
N SER A 113 8.37 -35.94 6.36
CA SER A 113 7.15 -35.27 5.92
C SER A 113 5.93 -35.87 6.63
N PHE A 114 5.00 -35.02 7.03
CA PHE A 114 3.74 -35.41 7.65
C PHE A 114 2.64 -34.41 7.32
N GLU A 115 1.40 -34.88 7.34
CA GLU A 115 0.23 -33.99 7.40
C GLU A 115 0.12 -33.46 8.83
N VAL A 116 0.07 -32.14 8.97
CA VAL A 116 -0.18 -31.51 10.26
C VAL A 116 -1.63 -31.87 10.65
N PRO A 117 -1.85 -32.54 11.80
CA PRO A 117 -3.17 -32.92 12.23
C PRO A 117 -4.13 -31.71 12.28
N ASP A 118 -5.41 -31.96 12.00
CA ASP A 118 -6.47 -30.97 12.20
C ASP A 118 -6.70 -30.77 13.72
N VAL A 119 -6.00 -29.78 14.30
CA VAL A 119 -5.94 -29.47 15.73
C VAL A 119 -6.12 -27.97 15.93
N GLU A 120 -6.65 -27.58 17.09
CA GLU A 120 -6.89 -26.16 17.41
C GLU A 120 -5.62 -25.32 17.36
N GLU A 121 -5.78 -24.04 17.05
CA GLU A 121 -4.68 -23.09 16.98
C GLU A 121 -4.03 -22.89 18.36
N GLY A 122 -2.72 -22.62 18.36
CA GLY A 122 -1.97 -22.27 19.55
C GLY A 122 -0.59 -22.92 19.63
N SER A 123 -0.01 -22.86 20.83
CA SER A 123 1.36 -23.30 21.07
C SER A 123 1.43 -24.79 21.41
N TYR A 124 2.28 -25.51 20.69
CA TYR A 124 2.51 -26.95 20.88
C TYR A 124 3.98 -27.24 21.13
N VAL A 125 4.24 -28.37 21.80
CA VAL A 125 5.60 -28.89 21.99
C VAL A 125 5.85 -30.00 20.97
N LEU A 126 6.69 -29.71 19.97
CA LEU A 126 7.22 -30.72 19.06
C LEU A 126 8.31 -31.50 19.78
N THR A 127 8.12 -32.82 19.91
CA THR A 127 9.05 -33.72 20.59
C THR A 127 9.64 -34.71 19.59
N ALA A 128 10.97 -34.81 19.56
CA ALA A 128 11.70 -35.86 18.84
C ALA A 128 12.28 -36.88 19.82
N SER A 129 11.90 -38.15 19.66
CA SER A 129 12.24 -39.25 20.55
C SER A 129 13.05 -40.33 19.83
N PRO A 130 14.39 -40.36 20.00
CA PRO A 130 15.21 -41.43 19.44
C PRO A 130 14.99 -42.78 20.13
N ALA A 131 14.80 -43.82 19.32
CA ALA A 131 14.57 -45.17 19.82
C ALA A 131 15.78 -45.68 20.61
N GLY A 132 15.62 -45.94 21.91
CA GLY A 132 16.68 -46.47 22.77
C GLY A 132 17.55 -45.42 23.47
N TYR A 133 17.28 -44.12 23.27
CA TYR A 133 17.99 -43.02 23.94
C TYR A 133 17.19 -42.52 25.15
N GLU A 134 17.87 -42.13 26.23
CA GLU A 134 17.20 -41.67 27.47
C GLU A 134 16.63 -40.25 27.38
N ARG A 135 17.04 -39.44 26.39
CA ARG A 135 16.67 -38.03 26.27
C ARG A 135 15.80 -37.79 25.03
N ASN A 136 14.72 -37.04 25.22
CA ASN A 136 13.93 -36.46 24.14
C ASN A 136 14.39 -35.03 23.85
N PHE A 137 14.18 -34.58 22.62
CA PHE A 137 14.43 -33.21 22.18
C PHE A 137 13.09 -32.50 21.98
N THR A 138 12.98 -31.26 22.43
CA THR A 138 11.71 -30.52 22.40
C THR A 138 11.92 -29.12 21.86
N ALA A 139 11.01 -28.65 21.02
CA ALA A 139 10.90 -27.26 20.60
C ALA A 139 9.45 -26.79 20.69
N THR A 140 9.25 -25.52 21.00
CA THR A 140 7.94 -24.87 20.90
C THR A 140 7.68 -24.53 19.43
N VAL A 141 6.51 -24.91 18.93
CA VAL A 141 6.02 -24.60 17.59
C VAL A 141 4.59 -24.06 17.70
N GLU A 142 4.25 -23.10 16.86
CA GLU A 142 2.89 -22.57 16.78
C GLU A 142 2.11 -23.32 15.69
N VAL A 143 0.88 -23.74 15.97
CA VAL A 143 -0.04 -24.31 14.97
C VAL A 143 -1.10 -23.28 14.64
N ALA A 144 -1.28 -22.99 13.34
CA ALA A 144 -2.28 -22.05 12.83
C ALA A 144 -3.26 -22.75 11.85
N LYS A 145 -4.53 -22.34 11.86
CA LYS A 145 -5.61 -22.69 10.92
C LYS A 145 -5.94 -21.45 10.09
N ASN A 146 -5.06 -21.09 9.17
CA ASN A 146 -5.25 -19.92 8.33
C ASN A 146 -5.42 -20.33 6.87
N ASN A 147 -6.64 -20.16 6.35
CA ASN A 147 -7.01 -20.45 4.97
C ASN A 147 -7.08 -19.12 4.20
N PRO A 148 -6.25 -18.91 3.15
CA PRO A 148 -6.29 -17.67 2.39
C PRO A 148 -7.68 -17.33 1.82
N LEU A 149 -8.02 -16.05 1.91
CA LEU A 149 -9.23 -15.44 1.36
C LEU A 149 -8.82 -14.46 0.26
N PHE A 150 -9.42 -14.56 -0.92
CA PHE A 150 -9.23 -13.62 -2.01
C PHE A 150 -10.54 -12.92 -2.32
N ILE A 151 -10.54 -11.59 -2.33
CA ILE A 151 -11.72 -10.77 -2.62
C ILE A 151 -11.63 -10.28 -4.06
N GLU A 152 -12.72 -10.40 -4.81
CA GLU A 152 -12.83 -9.87 -6.16
C GLU A 152 -14.17 -9.15 -6.31
N THR A 153 -14.14 -7.98 -6.93
CA THR A 153 -15.32 -7.18 -7.26
C THR A 153 -15.56 -7.15 -8.77
N ASP A 154 -16.74 -6.76 -9.21
CA ASP A 154 -17.01 -6.64 -10.65
C ASP A 154 -16.15 -5.53 -11.28
N LYS A 155 -15.93 -4.43 -10.57
CA LYS A 155 -15.08 -3.32 -11.03
C LYS A 155 -14.39 -2.59 -9.86
N PRO A 156 -13.36 -1.77 -10.14
CA PRO A 156 -12.61 -1.05 -9.11
C PRO A 156 -13.26 0.26 -8.65
N ILE A 157 -14.13 0.88 -9.47
CA ILE A 157 -14.76 2.17 -9.18
C ILE A 157 -16.29 2.12 -9.34
N TYR A 158 -17.02 2.80 -8.46
CA TYR A 158 -18.49 2.84 -8.41
C TYR A 158 -19.06 4.24 -8.28
N LYS A 159 -20.24 4.45 -8.84
CA LYS A 159 -21.03 5.68 -8.65
C LYS A 159 -21.97 5.55 -7.46
N PRO A 160 -22.33 6.66 -6.78
CA PRO A 160 -23.44 6.68 -5.84
C PRO A 160 -24.71 6.04 -6.43
N GLY A 161 -25.36 5.17 -5.65
CA GLY A 161 -26.57 4.44 -6.06
C GLY A 161 -26.34 3.14 -6.83
N GLN A 162 -25.10 2.79 -7.20
CA GLN A 162 -24.78 1.49 -7.80
C GLN A 162 -24.76 0.37 -6.76
N THR A 163 -24.58 -0.88 -7.19
CA THR A 163 -24.37 -2.02 -6.29
C THR A 163 -22.96 -2.55 -6.50
N VAL A 164 -22.22 -2.72 -5.41
CA VAL A 164 -20.93 -3.41 -5.41
C VAL A 164 -21.21 -4.90 -5.46
N HIS A 165 -20.77 -5.56 -6.52
CA HIS A 165 -20.87 -7.00 -6.64
C HIS A 165 -19.52 -7.60 -6.26
N GLY A 166 -19.51 -8.52 -5.28
CA GLY A 166 -18.28 -9.12 -4.78
C GLY A 166 -18.35 -10.63 -4.65
N ARG A 167 -17.19 -11.28 -4.78
CA ARG A 167 -16.98 -12.68 -4.42
C ARG A 167 -15.70 -12.86 -3.62
N ILE A 168 -15.69 -13.93 -2.84
CA ILE A 168 -14.58 -14.34 -1.99
C ILE A 168 -14.24 -15.78 -2.32
N LEU A 169 -12.97 -16.03 -2.58
CA LEU A 169 -12.41 -17.37 -2.77
C LEU A 169 -11.67 -17.77 -1.50
N SER A 170 -12.16 -18.82 -0.85
CA SER A 170 -11.58 -19.46 0.32
C SER A 170 -10.81 -20.71 -0.11
N LEU A 171 -9.49 -20.65 0.05
CA LEU A 171 -8.57 -21.70 -0.36
C LEU A 171 -7.72 -22.14 0.84
N ASN A 172 -7.15 -23.34 0.77
CA ASN A 172 -6.06 -23.73 1.68
C ASN A 172 -4.69 -23.31 1.11
N ASN A 173 -3.63 -23.61 1.84
CA ASN A 173 -2.25 -23.32 1.44
C ASN A 173 -1.78 -24.07 0.18
N ASN A 174 -2.56 -25.02 -0.34
CA ASN A 174 -2.31 -25.69 -1.62
C ASN A 174 -3.13 -25.08 -2.77
N LEU A 175 -3.79 -23.93 -2.56
CA LEU A 175 -4.70 -23.27 -3.49
C LEU A 175 -5.92 -24.12 -3.89
N VAL A 176 -6.32 -25.06 -3.04
CA VAL A 176 -7.51 -25.90 -3.23
C VAL A 176 -8.66 -25.32 -2.40
N PRO A 177 -9.91 -25.31 -2.91
CA PRO A 177 -11.05 -24.73 -2.21
C PRO A 177 -11.36 -25.37 -0.86
N VAL A 178 -11.78 -24.52 0.09
CA VAL A 178 -12.22 -24.91 1.44
C VAL A 178 -13.54 -24.25 1.81
N GLU A 179 -14.46 -25.04 2.35
CA GLU A 179 -15.70 -24.60 2.98
C GLU A 179 -15.42 -24.03 4.37
N GLN A 180 -15.76 -22.77 4.61
CA GLN A 180 -15.67 -22.11 5.91
C GLN A 180 -16.64 -20.93 6.01
N ASP A 181 -16.92 -20.50 7.24
CA ASP A 181 -17.73 -19.32 7.52
C ASP A 181 -16.87 -18.06 7.39
N ILE A 182 -17.35 -17.08 6.64
CA ILE A 182 -16.64 -15.85 6.28
C ILE A 182 -17.50 -14.65 6.70
N ASN A 183 -16.92 -13.73 7.46
CA ASN A 183 -17.54 -12.45 7.79
C ASN A 183 -16.95 -11.36 6.89
N VAL A 184 -17.82 -10.72 6.12
CA VAL A 184 -17.49 -9.61 5.22
C VAL A 184 -17.92 -8.30 5.85
N GLU A 185 -17.03 -7.33 5.88
CA GLU A 185 -17.26 -5.98 6.37
C GLU A 185 -16.83 -4.98 5.31
N ILE A 186 -17.62 -3.93 5.08
CA ILE A 186 -17.25 -2.85 4.15
C ILE A 186 -17.27 -1.55 4.92
N THR A 187 -16.18 -0.81 4.80
CA THR A 187 -16.04 0.54 5.33
C THR A 187 -16.09 1.57 4.22
N ASP A 188 -16.76 2.69 4.47
CA ASP A 188 -16.72 3.83 3.56
C ASP A 188 -15.36 4.54 3.58
N ALA A 189 -15.22 5.60 2.77
CA ALA A 189 -14.03 6.45 2.72
C ALA A 189 -13.62 7.06 4.07
N LYS A 190 -14.53 7.13 5.03
CA LYS A 190 -14.27 7.64 6.39
C LYS A 190 -14.00 6.51 7.39
N GLY A 191 -13.85 5.27 6.93
CA GLY A 191 -13.68 4.10 7.80
C GLY A 191 -14.96 3.66 8.53
N ILE A 192 -16.13 4.23 8.22
CA ILE A 192 -17.40 3.84 8.84
C ILE A 192 -17.81 2.49 8.29
N LYS A 193 -17.97 1.49 9.17
CA LYS A 193 -18.56 0.19 8.79
C LYS A 193 -20.02 0.40 8.37
N VAL A 194 -20.25 0.35 7.07
CA VAL A 194 -21.55 0.56 6.43
C VAL A 194 -22.22 -0.76 6.05
N PHE A 195 -21.45 -1.84 5.95
CA PHE A 195 -21.96 -3.17 5.62
C PHE A 195 -21.25 -4.24 6.44
N LYS A 196 -22.03 -5.24 6.86
CA LYS A 196 -21.52 -6.45 7.49
C LYS A 196 -22.42 -7.63 7.13
N GLN A 197 -21.83 -8.73 6.67
CA GLN A 197 -22.55 -9.94 6.31
C GLN A 197 -21.75 -11.19 6.66
N GLU A 198 -22.42 -12.13 7.32
CA GLU A 198 -21.91 -13.50 7.50
C GLU A 198 -22.28 -14.34 6.28
N LEU A 199 -21.28 -14.97 5.68
CA LEU A 199 -21.33 -15.84 4.52
C LEU A 199 -20.75 -17.21 4.88
N SER A 200 -21.04 -18.22 4.07
CA SER A 200 -20.32 -19.51 4.10
C SER A 200 -19.89 -19.84 2.68
N SER A 201 -18.63 -20.20 2.48
CA SER A 201 -18.16 -20.66 1.17
C SER A 201 -18.73 -22.04 0.84
N ASN A 202 -18.95 -22.29 -0.45
CA ASN A 202 -19.43 -23.57 -0.96
C ASN A 202 -18.29 -24.59 -1.17
N GLU A 203 -18.61 -25.78 -1.70
CA GLU A 203 -17.63 -26.87 -1.95
C GLU A 203 -16.49 -26.49 -2.90
N TYR A 204 -16.65 -25.39 -3.65
CA TYR A 204 -15.66 -24.80 -4.54
C TYR A 204 -15.00 -23.56 -3.91
N GLY A 205 -15.14 -23.34 -2.61
CA GLY A 205 -14.52 -22.24 -1.88
C GLY A 205 -15.10 -20.87 -2.20
N VAL A 206 -16.24 -20.79 -2.92
CA VAL A 206 -16.80 -19.51 -3.37
C VAL A 206 -17.88 -19.02 -2.41
N ALA A 207 -17.81 -17.75 -2.01
CA ALA A 207 -18.86 -17.01 -1.32
C ALA A 207 -19.11 -15.67 -2.04
N SER A 208 -20.35 -15.28 -2.30
CA SER A 208 -20.69 -14.01 -2.98
C SER A 208 -21.51 -13.08 -2.11
N PHE A 209 -21.38 -11.78 -2.36
CA PHE A 209 -22.17 -10.73 -1.69
C PHE A 209 -22.51 -9.60 -2.68
N ASP A 210 -23.62 -8.93 -2.38
CA ASP A 210 -24.06 -7.73 -3.09
C ASP A 210 -24.28 -6.62 -2.06
N MET A 211 -23.65 -5.46 -2.27
CA MET A 211 -23.82 -4.30 -1.41
C MET A 211 -24.40 -3.14 -2.22
N PRO A 212 -25.68 -2.77 -2.03
CA PRO A 212 -26.23 -1.57 -2.65
C PRO A 212 -25.62 -0.32 -2.01
N LEU A 213 -25.03 0.55 -2.82
CA LEU A 213 -24.58 1.87 -2.42
C LEU A 213 -25.78 2.82 -2.33
N ALA A 214 -25.78 3.67 -1.30
CA ALA A 214 -26.74 4.75 -1.23
C ALA A 214 -26.52 5.75 -2.38
N SER A 215 -27.58 6.44 -2.80
CA SER A 215 -27.47 7.54 -3.77
C SER A 215 -26.66 8.72 -3.23
N GLU A 216 -26.48 8.78 -1.91
CA GLU A 216 -25.78 9.83 -1.17
C GLU A 216 -24.94 9.16 -0.08
N LEU A 217 -23.63 9.29 -0.16
CA LEU A 217 -22.64 8.61 0.67
C LEU A 217 -21.33 9.39 0.66
N ASN A 218 -20.37 8.98 1.50
CA ASN A 218 -19.02 9.55 1.48
C ASN A 218 -18.26 9.06 0.23
N LEU A 219 -17.79 9.99 -0.61
CA LEU A 219 -16.96 9.67 -1.78
C LEU A 219 -15.52 9.40 -1.35
N GLY A 220 -14.76 8.67 -2.16
CA GLY A 220 -13.36 8.30 -1.93
C GLY A 220 -13.15 6.78 -1.89
N THR A 221 -12.05 6.34 -1.28
CA THR A 221 -11.65 4.92 -1.25
C THR A 221 -12.35 4.15 -0.13
N TRP A 222 -13.19 3.19 -0.50
CA TRP A 222 -13.88 2.27 0.40
C TRP A 222 -13.09 0.97 0.51
N LYS A 223 -13.16 0.31 1.66
CA LYS A 223 -12.40 -0.93 1.92
C LYS A 223 -13.35 -2.09 2.22
N ILE A 224 -13.16 -3.20 1.51
CA ILE A 224 -13.86 -4.47 1.73
C ILE A 224 -12.91 -5.38 2.51
N ILE A 225 -13.36 -5.92 3.63
CA ILE A 225 -12.58 -6.79 4.51
C ILE A 225 -13.32 -8.12 4.66
N ALA A 226 -12.65 -9.23 4.37
CA ALA A 226 -13.15 -10.58 4.59
C ALA A 226 -12.36 -11.25 5.71
N THR A 227 -13.07 -11.87 6.66
CA THR A 227 -12.49 -12.51 7.85
C THR A 227 -13.04 -13.93 8.02
N SER A 228 -12.17 -14.91 8.33
CA SER A 228 -12.55 -16.29 8.66
C SER A 228 -11.55 -16.85 9.67
N GLY A 229 -11.96 -16.99 10.94
CA GLY A 229 -11.02 -17.28 12.03
C GLY A 229 -10.01 -16.15 12.19
N GLU A 230 -8.72 -16.48 12.19
CA GLU A 230 -7.61 -15.50 12.15
C GLU A 230 -7.27 -15.02 10.72
N SER A 231 -7.87 -15.63 9.69
CA SER A 231 -7.61 -15.29 8.29
C SER A 231 -8.32 -13.98 7.94
N THR A 232 -7.57 -12.97 7.51
CA THR A 232 -8.12 -11.69 7.02
C THR A 232 -7.61 -11.39 5.61
N SER A 233 -8.43 -10.72 4.80
CA SER A 233 -8.09 -10.21 3.48
C SER A 233 -8.83 -8.89 3.25
N SER A 234 -8.26 -7.97 2.46
CA SER A 234 -8.89 -6.70 2.14
C SER A 234 -8.67 -6.28 0.70
N VAL A 235 -9.66 -5.59 0.12
CA VAL A 235 -9.58 -4.97 -1.20
C VAL A 235 -10.14 -3.55 -1.12
N ASP A 236 -9.52 -2.63 -1.85
CA ASP A 236 -9.98 -1.26 -1.96
C ASP A 236 -10.82 -1.08 -3.23
N ILE A 237 -11.88 -0.29 -3.10
CA ILE A 237 -12.72 0.15 -4.21
C ILE A 237 -12.89 1.67 -4.11
N GLU A 238 -13.03 2.34 -5.25
CA GLU A 238 -13.26 3.77 -5.28
C GLU A 238 -14.74 4.07 -5.47
N VAL A 239 -15.26 5.08 -4.76
CA VAL A 239 -16.63 5.55 -4.95
C VAL A 239 -16.62 7.04 -5.25
N ASP A 240 -16.91 7.41 -6.50
CA ASP A 240 -16.83 8.80 -6.94
C ASP A 240 -17.92 9.19 -7.97
N LYS A 241 -18.10 10.50 -8.19
CA LYS A 241 -18.96 11.09 -9.21
C LYS A 241 -18.18 11.27 -10.53
N TYR A 242 -18.14 10.23 -11.36
CA TYR A 242 -17.40 10.26 -12.63
C TYR A 242 -18.30 10.13 -13.87
N VAL A 243 -17.75 10.52 -15.02
CA VAL A 243 -18.23 10.16 -16.35
C VAL A 243 -17.18 9.23 -16.97
N LEU A 244 -17.61 8.27 -17.79
CA LEU A 244 -16.67 7.36 -18.44
C LEU A 244 -15.87 8.14 -19.50
N PRO A 245 -14.54 7.94 -19.56
CA PRO A 245 -13.73 8.56 -20.61
C PRO A 245 -14.19 8.08 -21.98
N LYS A 246 -14.00 8.91 -23.00
CA LYS A 246 -14.43 8.62 -24.38
C LYS A 246 -13.39 7.84 -25.17
N PHE A 247 -12.12 8.06 -24.86
CA PHE A 247 -11.00 7.41 -25.49
C PHE A 247 -9.87 7.23 -24.47
N ASP A 248 -9.06 6.21 -24.70
CA ASP A 248 -7.83 6.00 -23.95
C ASP A 248 -6.76 6.98 -24.44
N VAL A 249 -6.05 7.59 -23.49
CA VAL A 249 -4.85 8.37 -23.76
C VAL A 249 -3.69 7.69 -23.06
N SER A 250 -2.73 7.23 -23.85
CA SER A 250 -1.51 6.62 -23.35
C SER A 250 -0.28 7.43 -23.76
N LEU A 251 0.68 7.47 -22.85
CA LEU A 251 1.95 8.14 -23.04
C LEU A 251 3.08 7.12 -23.01
N SER A 252 3.70 6.89 -24.17
CA SER A 252 4.87 6.05 -24.30
C SER A 252 6.12 6.89 -24.45
N THR A 253 7.20 6.51 -23.77
CA THR A 253 8.52 7.13 -23.90
C THR A 253 9.49 6.07 -24.44
N PRO A 254 10.52 6.44 -25.22
CA PRO A 254 11.49 5.45 -25.75
C PRO A 254 12.37 4.85 -24.64
N GLN A 255 12.43 5.51 -23.49
CA GLN A 255 13.14 5.10 -22.30
C GLN A 255 12.30 5.39 -21.05
N GLU A 256 12.47 4.57 -20.01
CA GLU A 256 11.77 4.70 -18.72
C GLU A 256 12.39 5.79 -17.83
N TRP A 257 13.58 6.26 -18.18
CA TRP A 257 14.32 7.28 -17.44
C TRP A 257 15.13 8.14 -18.41
N PHE A 258 15.42 9.38 -18.02
CA PHE A 258 16.21 10.35 -18.81
C PHE A 258 17.34 10.92 -17.97
N LEU A 259 18.47 11.29 -18.60
CA LEU A 259 19.45 12.11 -17.92
C LEU A 259 18.93 13.55 -17.78
N VAL A 260 19.39 14.27 -16.77
CA VAL A 260 19.13 15.72 -16.62
C VAL A 260 19.53 16.53 -17.87
N SER A 261 20.48 16.03 -18.66
CA SER A 261 20.96 16.65 -19.91
C SER A 261 20.21 16.20 -21.16
N ASP A 262 19.35 15.18 -21.07
CA ASP A 262 18.66 14.63 -22.23
C ASP A 262 17.39 15.42 -22.53
N GLU A 263 17.09 15.58 -23.81
CA GLU A 263 15.79 16.06 -24.27
C GLU A 263 14.72 15.00 -23.99
N ILE A 264 13.58 15.42 -23.46
CA ILE A 264 12.49 14.50 -23.12
C ILE A 264 11.64 14.27 -24.36
N THR A 265 11.62 13.04 -24.85
CA THR A 265 10.88 12.63 -26.05
C THR A 265 9.86 11.56 -25.72
N GLY A 266 8.78 11.53 -26.47
CA GLY A 266 7.75 10.51 -26.32
C GLY A 266 6.71 10.55 -27.41
N THR A 267 5.80 9.59 -27.35
CA THR A 267 4.66 9.45 -28.25
C THR A 267 3.40 9.42 -27.42
N VAL A 268 2.53 10.39 -27.66
CA VAL A 268 1.15 10.38 -27.16
C VAL A 268 0.34 9.55 -28.15
N SER A 269 -0.36 8.54 -27.66
CA SER A 269 -1.30 7.72 -28.44
C SER A 269 -2.70 7.89 -27.87
N ALA A 270 -3.69 8.03 -28.74
CA ALA A 270 -5.08 8.20 -28.32
C ALA A 270 -6.01 7.38 -29.22
N ASN A 271 -6.80 6.51 -28.60
CA ASN A 271 -7.70 5.59 -29.29
C ASN A 271 -9.05 5.52 -28.60
N TYR A 272 -10.13 5.60 -29.37
CA TYR A 272 -11.45 5.31 -28.84
C TYR A 272 -11.53 3.85 -28.37
N PHE A 273 -12.30 3.58 -27.31
CA PHE A 273 -12.45 2.22 -26.74
C PHE A 273 -13.05 1.20 -27.73
N PHE A 274 -13.63 1.65 -28.84
CA PHE A 274 -14.08 0.80 -29.95
C PHE A 274 -13.03 0.61 -31.07
N GLY A 275 -11.77 1.00 -30.82
CA GLY A 275 -10.61 0.68 -31.66
C GLY A 275 -10.37 1.60 -32.85
N LYS A 276 -10.90 2.83 -32.83
CA LYS A 276 -10.61 3.87 -33.85
C LYS A 276 -9.63 4.90 -33.30
N ASP A 277 -8.81 5.41 -34.20
CA ASP A 277 -7.83 6.45 -33.90
C ASP A 277 -8.53 7.78 -33.56
N VAL A 278 -7.94 8.53 -32.62
CA VAL A 278 -8.40 9.88 -32.27
C VAL A 278 -7.67 10.91 -33.12
N GLU A 279 -8.40 11.85 -33.71
CA GLU A 279 -7.88 13.04 -34.39
C GLU A 279 -8.23 14.29 -33.59
N GLY A 280 -7.28 15.22 -33.42
CA GLY A 280 -7.48 16.40 -32.60
C GLY A 280 -6.20 17.18 -32.21
N GLU A 281 -6.21 17.83 -31.05
CA GLU A 281 -5.09 18.60 -30.49
C GLU A 281 -4.53 17.92 -29.23
N VAL A 282 -3.21 18.04 -29.01
CA VAL A 282 -2.52 17.50 -27.83
C VAL A 282 -1.77 18.62 -27.13
N LEU A 283 -1.85 18.65 -25.81
CA LEU A 283 -1.09 19.51 -24.91
C LEU A 283 -0.30 18.63 -23.92
N VAL A 284 1.02 18.80 -23.86
CA VAL A 284 1.90 18.12 -22.90
C VAL A 284 2.53 19.17 -21.99
N GLU A 285 2.32 19.06 -20.69
CA GLU A 285 2.89 19.93 -19.67
C GLU A 285 3.86 19.15 -18.79
N ALA A 286 5.09 19.63 -18.65
CA ALA A 286 6.14 18.94 -17.94
C ALA A 286 6.57 19.71 -16.69
N SER A 287 6.45 19.06 -15.54
CA SER A 287 6.76 19.62 -14.23
C SER A 287 7.87 18.83 -13.54
N ARG A 288 8.95 19.51 -13.14
CA ARG A 288 10.08 18.91 -12.42
C ARG A 288 9.93 19.09 -10.93
N TYR A 289 10.43 18.15 -10.15
CA TYR A 289 10.47 18.29 -8.70
C TYR A 289 11.79 18.95 -8.24
N VAL A 290 11.70 20.11 -7.58
CA VAL A 290 12.85 20.86 -7.03
C VAL A 290 12.68 21.14 -5.52
N GLY A 291 11.88 20.31 -4.84
CA GLY A 291 11.34 20.57 -3.49
C GLY A 291 9.88 21.01 -3.52
N GLU A 292 9.44 21.51 -4.68
CA GLU A 292 8.04 21.68 -5.10
C GLU A 292 7.93 21.31 -6.59
N TRP A 293 6.71 21.12 -7.09
CA TRP A 293 6.46 20.88 -8.51
C TRP A 293 6.53 22.19 -9.29
N GLU A 294 7.53 22.31 -10.18
CA GLU A 294 7.72 23.46 -11.06
C GLU A 294 7.50 23.05 -12.51
N GLN A 295 6.51 23.64 -13.20
CA GLN A 295 6.35 23.50 -14.64
C GLN A 295 7.48 24.21 -15.38
N TYR A 296 8.29 23.47 -16.13
CA TYR A 296 9.45 24.02 -16.84
C TYR A 296 9.30 24.01 -18.37
N ALA A 297 8.41 23.17 -18.92
CA ALA A 297 8.19 23.08 -20.37
C ALA A 297 6.76 22.69 -20.73
N THR A 298 6.34 23.09 -21.93
CA THR A 298 5.05 22.75 -22.53
C THR A 298 5.23 22.48 -24.01
N PHE A 299 4.54 21.48 -24.54
CA PHE A 299 4.44 21.16 -25.96
C PHE A 299 2.97 21.12 -26.39
N SER A 300 2.70 21.54 -27.63
CA SER A 300 1.37 21.47 -28.23
C SER A 300 1.47 21.07 -29.70
N GLY A 301 0.58 20.22 -30.19
CA GLY A 301 0.54 19.77 -31.58
C GLY A 301 -0.80 19.13 -31.97
N GLU A 302 -0.96 18.81 -33.26
CA GLU A 302 -2.15 18.13 -33.79
C GLU A 302 -1.87 16.61 -33.86
N ILE A 303 -2.79 15.79 -33.36
CA ILE A 303 -2.74 14.33 -33.45
C ILE A 303 -3.53 13.88 -34.66
N GLU A 304 -2.85 13.22 -35.59
CA GLU A 304 -3.41 12.59 -36.79
C GLU A 304 -3.13 11.08 -36.71
N ASP A 305 -4.04 10.23 -37.16
CA ASP A 305 -3.91 8.75 -37.10
C ASP A 305 -3.66 8.20 -35.67
N GLY A 306 -4.16 8.88 -34.62
CA GLY A 306 -4.17 8.36 -33.24
C GLY A 306 -2.81 8.40 -32.52
N SER A 307 -1.80 9.06 -33.09
CA SER A 307 -0.47 9.15 -32.49
C SER A 307 0.25 10.47 -32.81
N LEU A 308 0.92 11.07 -31.82
CA LEU A 308 1.75 12.27 -31.97
C LEU A 308 3.06 12.15 -31.20
N GLU A 309 4.18 12.37 -31.89
CA GLU A 309 5.50 12.49 -31.26
C GLU A 309 5.72 13.91 -30.72
N PHE A 310 6.29 14.03 -29.52
CA PHE A 310 6.69 15.30 -28.92
C PHE A 310 8.15 15.28 -28.47
N GLU A 311 8.71 16.49 -28.36
CA GLU A 311 10.06 16.74 -27.88
C GLU A 311 10.03 17.97 -26.97
N LEU A 312 10.56 17.82 -25.76
CA LEU A 312 10.69 18.85 -24.73
C LEU A 312 12.17 19.08 -24.41
N PRO A 313 12.57 20.30 -24.00
CA PRO A 313 13.94 20.60 -23.63
C PRO A 313 14.40 19.75 -22.43
N ALA A 314 15.72 19.65 -22.27
CA ALA A 314 16.31 18.98 -21.12
C ALA A 314 15.91 19.62 -19.79
N VAL A 315 15.82 18.80 -18.74
CA VAL A 315 15.36 19.22 -17.40
C VAL A 315 16.37 20.16 -16.72
N GLU A 316 17.65 20.04 -17.08
CA GLU A 316 18.84 20.74 -16.57
C GLU A 316 19.17 20.46 -15.10
N TYR A 317 18.18 20.57 -14.21
CA TYR A 317 18.30 20.34 -12.77
C TYR A 317 16.97 19.84 -12.21
N ALA A 318 17.03 18.81 -11.37
CA ALA A 318 15.90 18.36 -10.57
C ALA A 318 16.41 17.77 -9.25
N ALA A 319 15.63 17.95 -8.16
CA ALA A 319 16.03 17.52 -6.83
C ALA A 319 15.72 16.04 -6.62
N GLY A 320 16.73 15.28 -6.21
CA GLY A 320 16.58 13.88 -5.84
C GLY A 320 15.75 13.71 -4.56
N THR A 321 14.89 12.70 -4.51
CA THR A 321 14.18 12.33 -3.27
C THR A 321 14.77 11.07 -2.66
N TYR A 322 14.75 10.95 -1.33
CA TYR A 322 15.23 9.75 -0.64
C TYR A 322 14.43 8.51 -1.06
N GLY A 323 13.11 8.65 -1.22
CA GLY A 323 12.21 7.59 -1.68
C GLY A 323 12.52 7.08 -3.10
N ALA A 324 13.09 7.92 -3.96
CA ALA A 324 13.56 7.52 -5.29
C ALA A 324 15.07 7.18 -5.32
N GLY A 325 15.67 6.85 -4.17
CA GLY A 325 17.09 6.50 -4.09
C GLY A 325 18.05 7.64 -4.45
N GLY A 326 17.62 8.89 -4.26
CA GLY A 326 18.37 10.10 -4.62
C GLY A 326 18.18 10.56 -6.07
N GLN A 327 17.30 9.92 -6.84
CA GLN A 327 16.95 10.33 -8.20
C GLN A 327 15.79 11.35 -8.20
N ALA A 328 15.72 12.17 -9.23
CA ALA A 328 14.70 13.21 -9.36
C ALA A 328 13.50 12.71 -10.16
N SER A 329 12.36 13.41 -10.04
CA SER A 329 11.11 13.03 -10.70
C SER A 329 10.60 14.14 -11.60
N LEU A 330 10.04 13.73 -12.73
CA LEU A 330 9.40 14.59 -13.73
C LEU A 330 7.98 14.11 -13.98
N MET A 331 6.99 14.97 -13.78
CA MET A 331 5.60 14.69 -14.12
C MET A 331 5.31 15.22 -15.53
N LEU A 332 4.76 14.38 -16.39
CA LEU A 332 4.19 14.77 -17.68
C LEU A 332 2.66 14.68 -17.59
N ASN A 333 1.97 15.80 -17.73
CA ASN A 333 0.51 15.85 -17.87
C ASN A 333 0.19 15.99 -19.36
N VAL A 334 -0.56 15.03 -19.92
CA VAL A 334 -0.93 15.00 -21.33
C VAL A 334 -2.44 15.16 -21.44
N THR A 335 -2.89 16.18 -22.16
CA THR A 335 -4.31 16.39 -22.49
C THR A 335 -4.49 16.24 -23.99
N VAL A 336 -5.37 15.33 -24.41
CA VAL A 336 -5.75 15.15 -25.82
C VAL A 336 -7.18 15.62 -26.00
N THR A 337 -7.41 16.52 -26.95
CA THR A 337 -8.73 17.06 -27.30
C THR A 337 -9.13 16.61 -28.69
N ASP A 338 -10.18 15.81 -28.84
CA ASP A 338 -10.65 15.34 -30.16
C ASP A 338 -11.31 16.46 -31.00
N THR A 339 -11.57 16.17 -32.28
CA THR A 339 -12.34 17.07 -33.18
C THR A 339 -13.80 17.32 -32.73
N GLY A 340 -14.32 16.45 -31.86
CA GLY A 340 -15.60 16.59 -31.17
C GLY A 340 -15.55 17.55 -29.97
N ASN A 341 -14.39 18.12 -29.65
CA ASN A 341 -14.11 18.99 -28.51
C ASN A 341 -14.24 18.30 -27.14
N HIS A 342 -13.93 17.00 -27.07
CA HIS A 342 -13.73 16.26 -25.82
C HIS A 342 -12.26 16.20 -25.46
N SER A 343 -11.94 16.46 -24.19
CA SER A 343 -10.57 16.38 -23.69
C SER A 343 -10.44 15.24 -22.68
N GLU A 344 -9.42 14.41 -22.85
CA GLU A 344 -9.01 13.40 -21.86
C GLU A 344 -7.59 13.71 -21.40
N THR A 345 -7.35 13.63 -20.09
CA THR A 345 -6.04 13.94 -19.49
C THR A 345 -5.48 12.72 -18.79
N THR A 346 -4.21 12.42 -19.07
CA THR A 346 -3.42 11.40 -18.36
C THR A 346 -2.14 12.03 -17.81
N ASN A 347 -1.51 11.37 -16.85
CA ASN A 347 -0.21 11.78 -16.34
C ASN A 347 0.78 10.63 -16.33
N LYS A 348 2.07 10.94 -16.42
CA LYS A 348 3.17 9.97 -16.28
C LYS A 348 4.29 10.57 -15.45
N LEU A 349 4.70 9.85 -14.42
CA LEU A 349 5.90 10.16 -13.66
C LEU A 349 7.11 9.49 -14.31
N LEU A 350 8.14 10.27 -14.65
CA LEU A 350 9.40 9.82 -15.21
C LEU A 350 10.54 10.01 -14.21
N THR A 351 11.47 9.07 -14.23
CA THR A 351 12.71 9.16 -13.45
C THR A 351 13.75 9.99 -14.19
N ILE A 352 14.28 11.00 -13.52
CA ILE A 352 15.37 11.85 -14.02
C ILE A 352 16.62 11.59 -13.18
N ALA A 353 17.69 11.19 -13.86
CA ALA A 353 18.95 10.82 -13.22
C ALA A 353 20.09 11.78 -13.60
N ASP A 354 20.99 12.04 -12.65
CA ASP A 354 22.23 12.78 -12.93
C ASP A 354 23.28 11.91 -13.64
N SER A 355 23.16 10.58 -13.52
CA SER A 355 24.12 9.63 -14.03
C SER A 355 23.43 8.45 -14.73
N PRO A 356 23.98 7.97 -15.86
CA PRO A 356 23.47 6.83 -16.60
C PRO A 356 23.79 5.49 -15.92
N VAL A 357 24.58 5.49 -14.84
CA VAL A 357 24.97 4.28 -14.12
C VAL A 357 24.58 4.41 -12.65
N VAL A 358 23.78 3.46 -12.18
CA VAL A 358 23.55 3.17 -10.78
C VAL A 358 24.45 2.01 -10.38
N LEU A 359 25.31 2.25 -9.40
CA LEU A 359 26.22 1.25 -8.86
C LEU A 359 25.65 0.70 -7.55
N GLN A 360 25.59 -0.61 -7.44
CA GLN A 360 25.17 -1.30 -6.22
C GLN A 360 26.21 -2.37 -5.85
N LEU A 361 26.46 -2.47 -4.55
CA LEU A 361 27.30 -3.51 -3.99
C LEU A 361 26.41 -4.47 -3.21
N ILE A 362 26.33 -5.69 -3.71
CA ILE A 362 25.58 -6.78 -3.10
C ILE A 362 26.60 -7.81 -2.63
N PRO A 363 27.10 -7.70 -1.38
CA PRO A 363 27.88 -8.78 -0.81
C PRO A 363 27.00 -10.03 -0.70
N GLU A 364 27.59 -11.22 -0.85
CA GLU A 364 26.88 -12.49 -0.72
C GLU A 364 26.29 -12.75 0.68
N SER A 365 26.70 -11.95 1.66
CA SER A 365 26.27 -12.02 3.06
C SER A 365 26.37 -10.63 3.68
N ASP A 366 25.41 -10.27 4.54
CA ASP A 366 25.45 -9.02 5.32
C ASP A 366 26.58 -8.99 6.35
N TYR A 367 27.23 -10.14 6.57
CA TYR A 367 28.35 -10.30 7.48
C TYR A 367 29.54 -10.96 6.80
N VAL A 368 30.76 -10.50 7.12
CA VAL A 368 31.99 -11.13 6.67
C VAL A 368 32.37 -12.32 7.55
N LYS A 369 32.96 -13.35 6.94
CA LYS A 369 33.45 -14.55 7.63
C LYS A 369 34.99 -14.49 7.66
N PRO A 370 35.63 -14.24 8.82
CA PRO A 370 37.09 -14.14 8.89
C PRO A 370 37.79 -15.40 8.37
N GLY A 371 38.78 -15.23 7.49
CA GLY A 371 39.51 -16.33 6.87
C GLY A 371 38.78 -17.03 5.71
N MET A 372 37.61 -16.55 5.31
CA MET A 372 36.86 -17.04 4.14
C MET A 372 36.91 -16.03 2.99
N PRO A 373 36.79 -16.49 1.74
CA PRO A 373 36.53 -15.58 0.63
C PRO A 373 35.21 -14.83 0.88
N LEU A 374 35.20 -13.54 0.60
CA LEU A 374 34.00 -12.72 0.50
C LEU A 374 33.77 -12.43 -0.98
N GLN A 375 32.68 -12.94 -1.54
CA GLN A 375 32.24 -12.55 -2.87
C GLN A 375 31.33 -11.34 -2.78
N VAL A 376 31.63 -10.36 -3.63
CA VAL A 376 30.84 -9.14 -3.78
C VAL A 376 30.36 -9.11 -5.21
N LEU A 377 29.03 -9.16 -5.37
CA LEU A 377 28.40 -8.89 -6.64
C LEU A 377 28.31 -7.38 -6.81
N VAL A 378 29.14 -6.88 -7.72
CA VAL A 378 29.09 -5.52 -8.20
C VAL A 378 28.01 -5.47 -9.28
N VAL A 379 26.93 -4.76 -9.01
CA VAL A 379 25.86 -4.56 -9.98
C VAL A 379 25.95 -3.14 -10.50
N THR A 380 26.11 -3.02 -11.81
CA THR A 380 26.04 -1.77 -12.54
C THR A 380 24.83 -1.84 -13.43
N LYS A 381 23.87 -0.99 -13.15
CA LYS A 381 22.62 -0.90 -13.90
C LYS A 381 22.36 0.53 -14.30
N ASP A 382 21.44 0.74 -15.22
CA ASP A 382 20.92 2.07 -15.49
C ASP A 382 19.86 2.46 -14.43
N PRO A 383 19.42 3.72 -14.37
CA PRO A 383 18.32 4.14 -13.50
C PRO A 383 17.00 3.36 -13.67
N GLY A 384 16.78 2.73 -14.82
CA GLY A 384 15.65 1.85 -15.10
C GLY A 384 15.84 0.40 -14.65
N GLY A 385 17.01 0.05 -14.10
CA GLY A 385 17.33 -1.29 -13.61
C GLY A 385 17.97 -2.22 -14.64
N ASN A 386 18.18 -1.81 -15.88
CA ASN A 386 18.81 -2.63 -16.91
C ASN A 386 20.33 -2.74 -16.68
N PRO A 387 20.96 -3.89 -16.97
CA PRO A 387 22.39 -4.07 -16.78
C PRO A 387 23.25 -3.16 -17.69
N VAL A 388 24.30 -2.54 -17.13
CA VAL A 388 25.26 -1.68 -17.83
C VAL A 388 26.68 -2.17 -17.60
N ASP A 389 27.43 -2.52 -18.65
CA ASP A 389 28.82 -2.96 -18.52
C ASP A 389 29.79 -1.77 -18.41
N THR A 390 30.54 -1.70 -17.32
CA THR A 390 31.51 -0.64 -17.07
C THR A 390 32.66 -1.12 -16.19
N GLU A 391 33.74 -0.35 -16.18
CA GLU A 391 34.87 -0.57 -15.28
C GLU A 391 34.57 0.05 -13.92
N VAL A 392 34.72 -0.76 -12.86
CA VAL A 392 34.47 -0.39 -11.47
C VAL A 392 35.76 -0.56 -10.68
N ASP A 393 36.25 0.55 -10.12
CA ASP A 393 37.32 0.55 -9.14
C ASP A 393 36.73 0.21 -7.77
N MET A 394 37.29 -0.82 -7.14
CA MET A 394 36.84 -1.35 -5.87
C MET A 394 37.94 -1.20 -4.82
N ASP A 395 37.58 -0.68 -3.65
CA ASP A 395 38.44 -0.59 -2.47
C ASP A 395 37.78 -1.37 -1.32
N ALA A 396 38.41 -2.46 -0.88
CA ALA A 396 38.00 -3.23 0.29
C ALA A 396 38.94 -2.96 1.47
N THR A 397 38.38 -2.50 2.59
CA THR A 397 39.12 -2.22 3.83
C THR A 397 38.68 -3.17 4.94
N PHE A 398 39.61 -3.99 5.44
CA PHE A 398 39.38 -4.93 6.53
C PHE A 398 39.98 -4.39 7.83
N ARG A 399 39.15 -4.24 8.87
CA ARG A 399 39.55 -3.71 10.17
C ARG A 399 39.58 -4.81 11.24
N ASN A 400 40.64 -4.88 12.02
CA ASN A 400 40.78 -5.82 13.16
C ASN A 400 40.39 -5.20 14.51
N GLU A 401 40.39 -6.01 15.58
CA GLU A 401 40.06 -5.56 16.96
C GLU A 401 40.98 -4.46 17.52
N SER A 402 42.18 -4.31 16.95
CA SER A 402 43.16 -3.26 17.32
C SER A 402 43.02 -1.99 16.47
N TYR A 403 41.97 -1.89 15.65
CA TYR A 403 41.73 -0.81 14.68
C TYR A 403 42.83 -0.68 13.61
N GLU A 404 43.59 -1.75 13.34
CA GLU A 404 44.49 -1.79 12.19
C GLU A 404 43.70 -2.17 10.94
N GLU A 405 43.98 -1.49 9.84
CA GLU A 405 43.29 -1.63 8.56
C GLU A 405 44.21 -2.25 7.51
N THR A 406 43.67 -3.22 6.77
CA THR A 406 44.30 -3.77 5.57
C THR A 406 43.43 -3.41 4.38
N GLU A 407 44.01 -2.78 3.37
CA GLU A 407 43.31 -2.34 2.16
C GLU A 407 43.70 -3.22 0.97
N GLU A 408 42.72 -3.58 0.16
CA GLU A 408 42.87 -4.25 -1.12
C GLU A 408 42.15 -3.44 -2.19
N GLN A 409 42.86 -3.12 -3.27
CA GLN A 409 42.34 -2.35 -4.38
C GLN A 409 42.30 -3.23 -5.62
N ASP A 410 41.16 -3.24 -6.28
CA ASP A 410 40.97 -3.98 -7.52
C ASP A 410 40.17 -3.16 -8.52
N THR A 411 40.26 -3.55 -9.78
CA THR A 411 39.43 -3.00 -10.85
C THR A 411 38.76 -4.17 -11.54
N VAL A 412 37.43 -4.13 -11.60
CA VAL A 412 36.63 -5.18 -12.23
C VAL A 412 35.76 -4.59 -13.33
N THR A 413 35.62 -5.30 -14.45
CA THR A 413 34.69 -4.92 -15.52
C THR A 413 33.45 -5.77 -15.40
N THR A 414 32.28 -5.12 -15.32
CA THR A 414 30.99 -5.79 -15.30
C THR A 414 30.64 -6.34 -16.68
N SER A 415 30.00 -7.51 -16.70
CA SER A 415 29.52 -8.22 -17.89
C SER A 415 28.06 -8.58 -17.68
N ASN A 416 27.18 -8.12 -18.57
CA ASN A 416 25.73 -8.08 -18.35
C ASN A 416 25.35 -7.39 -17.02
N GLY A 417 25.98 -6.24 -16.74
CA GLY A 417 25.71 -5.37 -15.59
C GLY A 417 26.12 -5.95 -14.25
N VAL A 418 26.85 -7.07 -14.25
CA VAL A 418 27.31 -7.71 -13.03
C VAL A 418 28.78 -8.10 -13.13
N ALA A 419 29.49 -7.95 -12.03
CA ALA A 419 30.83 -8.49 -11.85
C ALA A 419 30.90 -9.12 -10.47
N LEU A 420 31.44 -10.33 -10.41
CA LEU A 420 31.75 -10.98 -9.15
C LEU A 420 33.22 -10.74 -8.84
N ILE A 421 33.51 -10.10 -7.72
CA ILE A 421 34.85 -9.98 -7.18
C ILE A 421 34.95 -10.81 -5.90
N THR A 422 36.12 -11.37 -5.63
CA THR A 422 36.37 -12.18 -4.43
C THR A 422 37.54 -11.60 -3.67
N TYR A 423 37.32 -11.25 -2.41
CA TYR A 423 38.35 -10.79 -1.50
C TYR A 423 38.73 -11.87 -0.49
N ASP A 424 40.03 -12.00 -0.20
CA ASP A 424 40.53 -12.88 0.85
C ASP A 424 40.43 -12.19 2.21
N VAL A 425 39.37 -12.49 2.99
CA VAL A 425 39.14 -11.83 4.28
C VAL A 425 40.20 -12.28 5.31
N PRO A 426 40.99 -11.36 5.89
CA PRO A 426 41.96 -11.71 6.92
C PRO A 426 41.32 -12.38 8.16
N GLU A 427 42.00 -13.35 8.76
CA GLU A 427 41.50 -14.12 9.93
C GLU A 427 41.18 -13.25 11.17
N SER A 428 41.76 -12.05 11.27
CA SER A 428 41.56 -11.11 12.39
C SER A 428 40.49 -10.04 12.12
N THR A 429 39.77 -10.13 11.00
CA THR A 429 38.78 -9.14 10.58
C THR A 429 37.58 -9.09 11.52
N THR A 430 37.14 -7.87 11.81
CA THR A 430 35.96 -7.58 12.64
C THR A 430 34.91 -6.74 11.93
N ALA A 431 35.35 -5.93 10.96
CA ALA A 431 34.51 -5.15 10.08
C ALA A 431 35.15 -5.06 8.69
N CYS A 432 34.34 -4.94 7.66
CA CYS A 432 34.73 -4.74 6.28
C CYS A 432 33.98 -3.54 5.71
N TYR A 433 34.71 -2.67 5.01
CA TYR A 433 34.15 -1.54 4.29
C TYR A 433 34.46 -1.73 2.81
N LEU A 434 33.43 -1.72 1.98
CA LEU A 434 33.55 -1.81 0.53
C LEU A 434 33.19 -0.46 -0.06
N ASN A 435 34.09 0.12 -0.84
CA ASN A 435 33.81 1.26 -1.69
C ASN A 435 33.94 0.81 -3.14
N ALA A 436 33.03 1.29 -3.98
CA ALA A 436 33.09 1.08 -5.41
C ALA A 436 32.87 2.40 -6.12
N ARG A 437 33.63 2.63 -7.19
CA ARG A 437 33.58 3.87 -7.96
C ARG A 437 33.70 3.57 -9.44
N THR A 438 32.94 4.30 -10.23
CA THR A 438 33.13 4.42 -11.68
C THR A 438 33.39 5.89 -11.99
N ASN A 439 33.52 6.24 -13.27
CA ASN A 439 33.55 7.64 -13.68
C ASN A 439 32.22 8.38 -13.42
N GLU A 440 31.13 7.63 -13.25
CA GLU A 440 29.75 8.13 -13.31
C GLU A 440 29.01 7.90 -11.98
N ALA A 441 29.47 6.98 -11.12
CA ALA A 441 28.72 6.52 -9.93
C ALA A 441 29.65 6.05 -8.79
N SER A 442 29.14 6.03 -7.57
CA SER A 442 29.82 5.42 -6.42
C SER A 442 28.86 4.70 -5.51
N ALA A 443 29.32 3.62 -4.88
CA ALA A 443 28.57 2.84 -3.91
C ALA A 443 29.44 2.50 -2.70
N TYR A 444 28.80 2.36 -1.54
CA TYR A 444 29.46 2.05 -0.29
C TYR A 444 28.67 0.98 0.48
N ARG A 445 29.39 0.04 1.12
CA ARG A 445 28.81 -0.99 1.98
C ARG A 445 29.68 -1.22 3.21
N GLU A 446 29.04 -1.38 4.37
CA GLU A 446 29.69 -1.73 5.63
C GLU A 446 29.15 -3.07 6.12
N MET A 447 30.03 -3.95 6.61
CA MET A 447 29.67 -5.27 7.13
C MET A 447 30.45 -5.60 8.41
N GLY A 448 29.77 -6.20 9.39
CA GLY A 448 30.40 -6.78 10.58
C GLY A 448 30.85 -8.23 10.38
N ALA A 449 31.69 -8.77 11.27
CA ALA A 449 32.11 -10.18 11.21
C ALA A 449 31.14 -11.14 11.93
N VAL A 450 30.93 -12.35 11.37
CA VAL A 450 30.19 -13.46 12.01
C VAL A 450 30.91 -13.92 13.28
N TYR A 451 30.14 -14.26 14.32
CA TYR A 451 30.69 -14.80 15.56
C TYR A 451 30.85 -16.32 15.51
N SER A 452 32.09 -16.79 15.66
CA SER A 452 32.42 -18.20 15.95
C SER A 452 33.51 -18.27 17.03
N PRO A 453 33.28 -18.95 18.16
CA PRO A 453 34.29 -19.18 19.19
C PRO A 453 35.55 -19.89 18.70
N SER A 454 35.44 -20.79 17.71
CA SER A 454 36.57 -21.55 17.15
C SER A 454 37.06 -21.05 15.79
N ALA A 455 36.60 -19.88 15.33
CA ALA A 455 36.84 -19.38 13.98
C ALA A 455 36.52 -20.43 12.89
N SER A 456 35.36 -21.08 13.04
CA SER A 456 34.88 -22.12 12.13
C SER A 456 33.63 -21.66 11.40
N PHE A 457 33.71 -21.60 10.07
CA PHE A 457 32.68 -21.02 9.22
C PHE A 457 32.37 -21.92 8.03
N ILE A 458 31.17 -21.78 7.49
CA ILE A 458 30.80 -22.27 6.16
C ILE A 458 30.22 -21.14 5.33
N HIS A 459 30.29 -21.27 4.00
CA HIS A 459 29.73 -20.29 3.09
C HIS A 459 29.18 -20.96 1.82
N ILE A 460 27.95 -20.61 1.39
CA ILE A 460 27.27 -21.13 0.21
C ILE A 460 27.15 -20.04 -0.85
N SER A 461 27.47 -20.36 -2.09
CA SER A 461 27.28 -19.47 -3.25
C SER A 461 26.54 -20.20 -4.37
N GLN A 462 25.61 -19.54 -5.05
CA GLN A 462 24.97 -20.08 -6.25
C GLN A 462 25.96 -20.06 -7.41
N THR A 463 26.06 -21.18 -8.14
CA THR A 463 26.98 -21.35 -9.28
C THR A 463 26.26 -21.46 -10.62
N SER A 464 24.95 -21.73 -10.63
CA SER A 464 24.09 -21.73 -11.81
C SER A 464 23.57 -20.32 -12.12
N GLU A 465 23.47 -19.96 -13.40
CA GLU A 465 22.98 -18.64 -13.85
C GLU A 465 21.44 -18.63 -13.99
N GLY A 466 20.81 -17.49 -13.66
CA GLY A 466 19.38 -17.24 -13.90
C GLY A 466 18.41 -17.82 -12.86
N VAL A 467 17.11 -17.60 -13.12
CA VAL A 467 15.98 -18.17 -12.34
C VAL A 467 15.58 -19.50 -13.00
N PRO A 468 15.66 -20.64 -12.29
CA PRO A 468 15.35 -21.94 -12.86
C PRO A 468 13.85 -22.17 -13.10
N GLU A 469 13.52 -22.93 -14.15
CA GLU A 469 12.17 -23.46 -14.39
C GLU A 469 11.93 -24.73 -13.57
N VAL A 470 10.64 -25.05 -13.33
CA VAL A 470 10.26 -26.33 -12.72
C VAL A 470 10.76 -27.49 -13.59
N GLY A 471 11.62 -28.34 -13.01
CA GLY A 471 12.27 -29.45 -13.71
C GLY A 471 13.77 -29.22 -13.99
N ASP A 472 14.27 -28.00 -13.82
CA ASP A 472 15.70 -27.68 -13.93
C ASP A 472 16.51 -28.17 -12.71
N THR A 473 17.83 -28.01 -12.76
CA THR A 473 18.74 -28.27 -11.63
C THR A 473 19.56 -27.04 -11.33
N ILE A 474 19.41 -26.50 -10.12
CA ILE A 474 20.18 -25.37 -9.60
C ILE A 474 21.41 -25.90 -8.86
N SER A 475 22.55 -25.23 -8.93
CA SER A 475 23.81 -25.71 -8.32
C SER A 475 24.48 -24.66 -7.45
N PHE A 476 25.05 -25.09 -6.33
CA PHE A 476 25.73 -24.24 -5.35
C PHE A 476 27.11 -24.79 -5.00
N ARG A 477 28.01 -23.92 -4.53
CA ARG A 477 29.31 -24.29 -3.97
C ARG A 477 29.38 -23.91 -2.50
N VAL A 478 29.89 -24.83 -1.69
CA VAL A 478 30.07 -24.72 -0.24
C VAL A 478 31.55 -24.66 0.11
N TYR A 479 31.94 -23.58 0.79
CA TYR A 479 33.26 -23.35 1.36
C TYR A 479 33.22 -23.63 2.86
N SER A 480 34.27 -24.23 3.43
CA SER A 480 34.35 -24.60 4.85
C SER A 480 35.76 -24.44 5.41
N THR A 481 35.88 -23.98 6.65
CA THR A 481 37.19 -23.79 7.32
C THR A 481 37.81 -25.12 7.71
N ASN A 482 36.96 -26.11 7.98
CA ASN A 482 37.33 -27.46 8.37
C ASN A 482 36.79 -28.46 7.34
N PRO A 483 37.54 -29.53 7.01
CA PRO A 483 36.99 -30.61 6.20
C PRO A 483 35.91 -31.35 7.01
N GLY A 484 34.77 -31.62 6.37
CA GLY A 484 33.63 -32.28 7.01
C GLY A 484 32.48 -32.52 6.03
N THR A 485 31.46 -33.23 6.50
CA THR A 485 30.21 -33.46 5.74
C THR A 485 29.31 -32.23 5.86
N VAL A 486 28.84 -31.72 4.72
CA VAL A 486 27.87 -30.63 4.65
C VAL A 486 26.46 -31.20 4.59
N PHE A 487 25.57 -30.69 5.43
CA PHE A 487 24.14 -30.98 5.42
C PHE A 487 23.43 -29.77 4.82
N TYR A 488 22.44 -29.97 3.96
CA TYR A 488 21.69 -28.86 3.36
C TYR A 488 20.22 -29.20 3.15
N ASP A 489 19.37 -28.23 3.51
CA ASP A 489 17.92 -28.31 3.48
C ASP A 489 17.35 -27.17 2.64
N VAL A 490 16.38 -27.45 1.76
CA VAL A 490 15.65 -26.44 0.98
C VAL A 490 14.31 -26.19 1.62
N PHE A 491 14.07 -24.94 1.99
CA PHE A 491 12.85 -24.50 2.65
C PHE A 491 12.02 -23.62 1.72
N ALA A 492 10.73 -23.91 1.58
CA ALA A 492 9.77 -23.17 0.74
C ALA A 492 8.36 -23.31 1.35
N ASN A 493 7.52 -22.28 1.25
CA ASN A 493 6.14 -22.28 1.76
C ASN A 493 6.01 -22.78 3.22
N GLY A 494 6.91 -22.33 4.11
CA GLY A 494 6.88 -22.69 5.53
C GLY A 494 7.37 -24.10 5.88
N ARG A 495 7.93 -24.88 4.94
CA ARG A 495 8.40 -26.25 5.19
C ARG A 495 9.68 -26.61 4.45
N THR A 496 10.35 -27.67 4.88
CA THR A 496 11.47 -28.25 4.13
C THR A 496 10.96 -29.14 3.00
N VAL A 497 11.24 -28.77 1.75
CA VAL A 497 10.82 -29.49 0.54
C VAL A 497 11.91 -30.43 0.01
N TYR A 498 13.17 -30.22 0.40
CA TYR A 498 14.30 -31.06 -0.01
C TYR A 498 15.39 -31.09 1.07
N SER A 499 16.12 -32.19 1.22
CA SER A 499 17.28 -32.32 2.13
C SER A 499 18.27 -33.34 1.63
N ALA A 500 19.56 -33.05 1.77
CA ALA A 500 20.63 -33.95 1.41
C ALA A 500 21.94 -33.64 2.16
N THR A 501 22.94 -34.49 1.95
CA THR A 501 24.28 -34.36 2.52
C THR A 501 25.33 -34.55 1.45
N SER A 502 26.41 -33.80 1.50
CA SER A 502 27.52 -33.93 0.57
C SER A 502 28.86 -33.87 1.30
N ASN A 503 29.82 -34.67 0.83
CA ASN A 503 31.24 -34.50 1.16
C ASN A 503 31.98 -33.71 0.06
N GLU A 504 31.27 -33.36 -1.01
CA GLU A 504 31.76 -32.55 -2.10
C GLU A 504 31.43 -31.07 -1.84
N GLN A 505 32.27 -30.18 -2.33
CA GLN A 505 32.05 -28.74 -2.21
C GLN A 505 30.92 -28.26 -3.12
N ASP A 506 30.67 -28.93 -4.25
CA ASP A 506 29.58 -28.57 -5.15
C ASP A 506 28.34 -29.42 -4.82
N ILE A 507 27.19 -28.77 -4.68
CA ILE A 507 25.88 -29.38 -4.43
C ILE A 507 24.90 -28.99 -5.54
N SER A 508 24.04 -29.92 -5.95
CA SER A 508 23.03 -29.70 -7.00
C SER A 508 21.66 -30.10 -6.50
N ILE A 509 20.66 -29.26 -6.77
CA ILE A 509 19.29 -29.38 -6.27
C ILE A 509 18.32 -29.40 -7.46
N PRO A 510 17.48 -30.44 -7.61
CA PRO A 510 16.44 -30.45 -8.62
C PRO A 510 15.29 -29.51 -8.23
N VAL A 511 14.88 -28.63 -9.15
CA VAL A 511 13.84 -27.62 -8.92
C VAL A 511 12.46 -28.24 -9.09
N THR A 512 11.57 -27.99 -8.13
CA THR A 512 10.24 -28.61 -8.05
C THR A 512 9.14 -27.54 -7.96
N PRO A 513 7.87 -27.87 -8.29
CA PRO A 513 6.77 -26.90 -8.15
C PRO A 513 6.60 -26.35 -6.73
N GLN A 514 7.01 -27.12 -5.71
CA GLN A 514 6.90 -26.72 -4.30
C GLN A 514 7.90 -25.62 -3.91
N MET A 515 8.90 -25.34 -4.75
CA MET A 515 9.91 -24.30 -4.55
C MET A 515 9.50 -22.96 -5.20
N SER A 516 8.37 -22.91 -5.91
CA SER A 516 7.86 -21.70 -6.55
C SER A 516 6.97 -20.90 -5.59
N PRO A 517 7.01 -19.54 -5.63
CA PRO A 517 7.85 -18.70 -6.47
C PRO A 517 9.28 -18.47 -5.94
N GLN A 518 9.55 -18.81 -4.68
CA GLN A 518 10.86 -18.64 -4.03
C GLN A 518 11.14 -19.76 -3.02
N ALA A 519 12.41 -20.12 -2.86
CA ALA A 519 12.90 -21.05 -1.86
C ALA A 519 14.24 -20.59 -1.25
N LYS A 520 14.68 -21.22 -0.15
CA LYS A 520 15.97 -20.94 0.49
C LYS A 520 16.73 -22.22 0.82
N VAL A 521 18.04 -22.22 0.61
CA VAL A 521 18.94 -23.30 1.00
C VAL A 521 19.58 -22.97 2.34
N VAL A 522 19.38 -23.83 3.34
CA VAL A 522 20.03 -23.78 4.65
C VAL A 522 21.09 -24.88 4.67
N ALA A 523 22.38 -24.53 4.60
CA ALA A 523 23.45 -25.51 4.80
C ALA A 523 24.12 -25.36 6.16
N TYR A 524 24.59 -26.47 6.71
CA TYR A 524 25.26 -26.52 8.01
C TYR A 524 26.31 -27.63 8.08
N MET A 525 27.29 -27.46 8.97
CA MET A 525 28.36 -28.42 9.23
C MET A 525 28.64 -28.50 10.74
N ILE A 526 28.84 -29.72 11.24
CA ILE A 526 29.30 -29.96 12.62
C ILE A 526 30.82 -30.12 12.59
N ASN A 527 31.53 -29.19 13.22
CA ASN A 527 32.98 -29.15 13.22
C ASN A 527 33.58 -30.20 14.19
N PRO A 528 34.89 -30.52 14.08
CA PRO A 528 35.55 -31.51 14.95
C PRO A 528 35.53 -31.19 16.46
N ASN A 529 35.26 -29.94 16.82
CA ASN A 529 35.08 -29.47 18.20
C ASN A 529 33.60 -29.48 18.65
N SER A 530 32.72 -30.10 17.86
CA SER A 530 31.27 -30.13 18.02
C SER A 530 30.60 -28.75 17.91
N GLU A 531 31.26 -27.74 17.35
CA GLU A 531 30.64 -26.44 17.02
C GLU A 531 29.90 -26.50 15.68
N VAL A 532 28.73 -25.88 15.57
CA VAL A 532 27.96 -25.82 14.32
C VAL A 532 28.23 -24.52 13.57
N SER A 533 28.54 -24.66 12.29
CA SER A 533 28.60 -23.54 11.33
C SER A 533 27.41 -23.63 10.37
N VAL A 534 26.76 -22.50 10.08
CA VAL A 534 25.53 -22.40 9.25
C VAL A 534 25.70 -21.30 8.20
N ASP A 535 25.08 -21.49 7.03
CA ASP A 535 24.82 -20.43 6.06
C ASP A 535 23.45 -20.61 5.39
N VAL A 536 22.81 -19.52 4.98
CA VAL A 536 21.47 -19.53 4.37
C VAL A 536 21.47 -18.67 3.11
N LEU A 537 20.94 -19.19 2.00
CA LEU A 537 20.87 -18.49 0.72
C LEU A 537 19.48 -18.63 0.05
N PRO A 538 18.71 -17.56 -0.14
CA PRO A 538 17.46 -17.56 -0.91
C PRO A 538 17.71 -17.64 -2.43
N PHE A 539 16.75 -18.19 -3.19
CA PHE A 539 16.73 -18.23 -4.65
C PHE A 539 15.30 -18.27 -5.21
N ASP A 540 15.07 -17.64 -6.35
CA ASP A 540 13.76 -17.57 -7.02
C ASP A 540 13.52 -18.78 -7.94
N VAL A 541 12.26 -19.09 -8.26
CA VAL A 541 11.83 -20.18 -9.15
C VAL A 541 10.66 -19.72 -10.03
N GLN A 542 10.73 -19.97 -11.34
CA GLN A 542 9.70 -19.53 -12.28
C GLN A 542 8.32 -20.18 -11.98
N PHE A 543 7.27 -19.36 -12.12
CA PHE A 543 5.92 -19.67 -11.67
C PHE A 543 5.13 -20.63 -12.59
N SER A 544 4.27 -21.49 -12.01
CA SER A 544 3.34 -22.37 -12.74
C SER A 544 2.13 -22.79 -11.87
N THR A 545 0.89 -22.59 -12.36
CA THR A 545 -0.34 -23.20 -11.78
C THR A 545 -0.56 -24.61 -12.31
N LYS A 546 -1.34 -25.42 -11.58
CA LYS A 546 -1.75 -26.76 -12.03
C LYS A 546 -2.95 -26.73 -13.00
N VAL A 547 -3.76 -25.66 -12.98
CA VAL A 547 -4.98 -25.50 -13.79
C VAL A 547 -4.76 -24.41 -14.84
N ASP A 548 -5.14 -24.71 -16.09
CA ASP A 548 -5.10 -23.81 -17.25
C ASP A 548 -6.55 -23.51 -17.69
N LEU A 549 -7.05 -22.30 -17.39
CA LEU A 549 -8.41 -21.87 -17.74
C LEU A 549 -8.37 -21.11 -19.07
N SER A 550 -9.24 -21.47 -20.01
CA SER A 550 -9.45 -20.69 -21.23
C SER A 550 -10.87 -20.12 -21.30
N SER A 551 -10.98 -18.87 -21.75
CA SER A 551 -12.24 -18.16 -21.95
C SER A 551 -12.21 -17.40 -23.28
N SER A 552 -13.32 -17.42 -24.02
CA SER A 552 -13.41 -16.73 -25.32
C SER A 552 -14.84 -16.40 -25.75
N PHE A 553 -14.98 -15.31 -26.49
CA PHE A 553 -16.18 -14.98 -27.26
C PHE A 553 -16.18 -15.74 -28.59
N ASP A 554 -17.37 -15.98 -29.16
CA ASP A 554 -17.53 -16.63 -30.47
C ASP A 554 -17.27 -15.71 -31.67
N SER A 555 -17.13 -14.40 -31.41
CA SER A 555 -16.78 -13.34 -32.36
C SER A 555 -15.88 -12.31 -31.69
N ASP A 556 -15.01 -11.65 -32.48
CA ASP A 556 -14.16 -10.56 -31.97
C ASP A 556 -14.90 -9.21 -31.96
N SER A 557 -15.91 -9.03 -32.84
CA SER A 557 -16.70 -7.80 -32.93
C SER A 557 -18.14 -8.05 -33.41
N VAL A 558 -19.08 -7.25 -32.91
CA VAL A 558 -20.53 -7.31 -33.19
C VAL A 558 -21.20 -5.93 -33.17
N GLU A 559 -22.45 -5.82 -33.66
CA GLU A 559 -23.25 -4.59 -33.57
C GLU A 559 -24.06 -4.52 -32.25
N PRO A 560 -24.45 -3.31 -31.79
CA PRO A 560 -25.35 -3.12 -30.65
C PRO A 560 -26.62 -3.99 -30.71
N GLY A 561 -26.81 -4.86 -29.71
CA GLY A 561 -27.99 -5.73 -29.62
C GLY A 561 -27.89 -7.07 -30.38
N ASP A 562 -26.76 -7.40 -30.98
CA ASP A 562 -26.50 -8.72 -31.56
C ASP A 562 -26.41 -9.82 -30.47
N ASN A 563 -26.61 -11.09 -30.87
CA ASN A 563 -26.42 -12.23 -29.97
C ASN A 563 -24.97 -12.72 -30.03
N VAL A 564 -24.37 -12.99 -28.87
CA VAL A 564 -22.97 -13.42 -28.70
C VAL A 564 -22.91 -14.60 -27.74
N SER A 565 -21.97 -15.52 -27.94
CA SER A 565 -21.76 -16.65 -27.04
C SER A 565 -20.38 -16.59 -26.37
N VAL A 566 -20.34 -16.79 -25.05
CA VAL A 566 -19.10 -16.87 -24.27
C VAL A 566 -18.86 -18.33 -23.87
N ASN A 567 -17.65 -18.82 -24.09
CA ASN A 567 -17.26 -20.20 -23.84
C ASN A 567 -16.11 -20.29 -22.84
N PHE A 568 -16.16 -21.30 -21.98
CA PHE A 568 -15.14 -21.59 -20.97
C PHE A 568 -14.70 -23.05 -21.00
N ASP A 569 -13.41 -23.30 -20.80
CA ASP A 569 -12.82 -24.63 -20.61
C ASP A 569 -11.81 -24.60 -19.47
N ALA A 570 -12.15 -25.27 -18.36
CA ALA A 570 -11.33 -25.39 -17.16
C ALA A 570 -10.63 -26.78 -17.03
N GLY A 571 -10.76 -27.65 -18.03
CA GLY A 571 -10.18 -29.01 -18.05
C GLY A 571 -10.82 -30.04 -17.09
N SER A 572 -11.41 -29.59 -15.98
CA SER A 572 -12.13 -30.41 -15.01
C SER A 572 -13.33 -29.68 -14.41
N ARG A 573 -14.24 -30.43 -13.77
CA ARG A 573 -15.45 -29.87 -13.16
C ARG A 573 -15.09 -28.86 -12.06
N SER A 574 -15.38 -27.60 -12.34
CA SER A 574 -14.94 -26.43 -11.56
C SER A 574 -16.06 -25.39 -11.53
N MET A 575 -15.99 -24.49 -10.56
CA MET A 575 -16.84 -23.30 -10.51
C MET A 575 -16.09 -22.13 -11.12
N ILE A 576 -16.72 -21.42 -12.03
CA ILE A 576 -16.18 -20.25 -12.71
C ILE A 576 -16.92 -19.01 -12.20
N GLY A 577 -16.18 -18.10 -11.59
CA GLY A 577 -16.63 -16.73 -11.42
C GLY A 577 -16.10 -15.88 -12.58
N PHE A 578 -16.92 -15.02 -13.17
CA PHE A 578 -16.44 -14.10 -14.21
C PHE A 578 -17.21 -12.78 -14.23
N SER A 579 -16.56 -11.76 -14.80
CA SER A 579 -17.09 -10.42 -15.01
C SER A 579 -16.84 -9.97 -16.45
N ILE A 580 -17.82 -9.31 -17.06
CA ILE A 580 -17.67 -8.62 -18.35
C ILE A 580 -17.96 -7.13 -18.13
N VAL A 581 -16.93 -6.29 -18.30
CA VAL A 581 -16.95 -4.87 -17.92
C VAL A 581 -16.42 -4.01 -19.05
N ASP A 582 -16.95 -2.80 -19.18
CA ASP A 582 -16.52 -1.81 -20.17
C ASP A 582 -15.04 -1.44 -19.95
N GLU A 583 -14.24 -1.42 -21.02
CA GLU A 583 -12.82 -1.07 -20.97
C GLU A 583 -12.58 0.33 -20.38
N SER A 584 -13.50 1.28 -20.64
CA SER A 584 -13.40 2.66 -20.14
C SER A 584 -13.42 2.76 -18.60
N VAL A 585 -13.94 1.77 -17.89
CA VAL A 585 -13.92 1.74 -16.42
C VAL A 585 -12.50 1.53 -15.89
N TYR A 586 -11.67 0.78 -16.62
CA TYR A 586 -10.29 0.50 -16.22
C TYR A 586 -9.33 1.66 -16.50
N ALA A 587 -9.70 2.57 -17.40
CA ALA A 587 -8.96 3.81 -17.61
C ALA A 587 -9.10 4.79 -16.42
N LEU A 588 -10.12 4.62 -15.57
CA LEU A 588 -10.35 5.47 -14.40
C LEU A 588 -9.65 4.97 -13.13
N SER A 589 -9.50 3.65 -12.97
CA SER A 589 -8.91 3.03 -11.77
C SER A 589 -8.36 1.64 -12.09
N GLU A 590 -7.10 1.38 -11.73
CA GLU A 590 -6.47 0.06 -11.88
C GLU A 590 -6.66 -0.76 -10.60
N GLY A 591 -7.53 -1.77 -10.65
CA GLY A 591 -7.78 -2.64 -9.50
C GLY A 591 -8.44 -3.96 -9.91
N ARG A 592 -7.63 -4.98 -10.19
CA ARG A 592 -8.09 -6.36 -10.43
C ARG A 592 -7.17 -7.36 -9.75
N LEU A 593 -7.78 -8.41 -9.19
CA LEU A 593 -7.09 -9.60 -8.70
C LEU A 593 -6.35 -10.25 -9.86
N ASN A 594 -5.03 -10.07 -9.91
CA ASN A 594 -4.16 -10.75 -10.86
C ASN A 594 -3.32 -11.83 -10.15
N LEU A 595 -2.73 -12.76 -10.91
CA LEU A 595 -1.93 -13.84 -10.30
C LEU A 595 -0.81 -13.30 -9.40
N LYS A 596 -0.21 -12.15 -9.73
CA LYS A 596 0.85 -11.55 -8.92
C LYS A 596 0.35 -11.19 -7.51
N GLN A 597 -0.82 -10.54 -7.39
CA GLN A 597 -1.44 -10.22 -6.10
C GLN A 597 -1.79 -11.46 -5.27
N VAL A 598 -2.22 -12.56 -5.92
CA VAL A 598 -2.48 -13.84 -5.24
C VAL A 598 -1.21 -14.39 -4.57
N PHE A 599 -0.05 -14.20 -5.19
CA PHE A 599 1.24 -14.69 -4.67
C PHE A 599 1.93 -13.69 -3.74
N ASP A 600 1.85 -12.38 -3.97
CA ASP A 600 2.34 -11.36 -3.03
C ASP A 600 1.68 -11.56 -1.64
N GLU A 601 0.38 -11.90 -1.65
CA GLU A 601 -0.41 -12.20 -0.45
C GLU A 601 -0.02 -13.54 0.22
N LEU A 602 0.39 -14.56 -0.55
CA LEU A 602 0.96 -15.81 -0.02
C LEU A 602 2.38 -15.60 0.51
N GLU A 603 3.21 -14.83 -0.21
CA GLU A 603 4.59 -14.52 0.14
C GLU A 603 4.65 -13.75 1.46
N LYS A 604 3.86 -12.69 1.62
CA LYS A 604 3.71 -11.95 2.89
C LYS A 604 3.35 -12.85 4.08
N ARG A 605 2.66 -13.98 3.85
CA ARG A 605 2.24 -14.93 4.90
C ARG A 605 3.32 -15.98 5.22
N PHE A 606 4.08 -16.44 4.22
CA PHE A 606 5.16 -17.41 4.43
C PHE A 606 6.50 -16.74 4.77
N MET A 607 6.61 -15.45 4.50
CA MET A 607 7.78 -14.61 4.72
C MET A 607 7.31 -13.36 5.48
N GLU A 608 7.29 -13.43 6.81
CA GLU A 608 7.37 -12.19 7.59
C GLU A 608 8.73 -11.54 7.28
N PRO A 609 8.80 -10.24 6.95
CA PRO A 609 10.05 -9.51 7.02
C PRO A 609 10.49 -9.47 8.48
N GLN A 610 11.37 -10.40 8.84
CA GLN A 610 11.95 -10.49 10.17
C GLN A 610 13.04 -9.41 10.29
N ALA A 611 12.57 -8.20 10.65
CA ALA A 611 13.32 -7.02 11.06
C ALA A 611 14.27 -6.38 10.04
N GLU A 612 13.99 -5.13 9.67
CA GLU A 612 15.05 -4.17 9.38
C GLU A 612 15.85 -3.94 10.68
N SER A 613 16.89 -4.73 10.85
CA SER A 613 17.89 -4.43 11.85
C SER A 613 18.69 -3.23 11.35
N HIS A 614 18.45 -2.06 11.93
CA HIS A 614 19.45 -1.00 11.94
C HIS A 614 20.80 -1.57 12.41
N PRO A 615 21.94 -1.06 11.90
CA PRO A 615 23.26 -1.63 12.17
C PRO A 615 23.64 -1.44 13.64
N VAL A 616 23.23 -2.40 14.49
CA VAL A 616 23.76 -2.57 15.84
C VAL A 616 25.06 -3.35 15.70
N TRP A 617 26.14 -2.85 16.33
CA TRP A 617 27.50 -3.41 16.30
C TRP A 617 27.62 -4.75 17.05
N ASN A 618 26.73 -5.72 16.77
CA ASN A 618 26.74 -7.04 17.39
C ASN A 618 27.05 -8.12 16.34
N ARG A 619 28.03 -8.98 16.64
CA ARG A 619 28.38 -10.14 15.79
C ARG A 619 27.30 -11.24 15.94
N LYS A 620 26.62 -11.66 14.88
CA LYS A 620 25.61 -12.76 14.94
C LYS A 620 26.26 -14.15 14.92
N GLY A 621 25.70 -15.12 15.65
CA GLY A 621 26.14 -16.52 15.68
C GLY A 621 25.24 -17.44 14.85
N ALA A 622 25.57 -18.74 14.80
CA ALA A 622 24.83 -19.72 14.00
C ALA A 622 23.37 -19.92 14.48
N TYR A 623 23.08 -19.66 15.76
CA TYR A 623 21.73 -19.76 16.30
C TYR A 623 20.80 -18.71 15.68
N GLU A 624 21.21 -17.45 15.67
CA GLU A 624 20.42 -16.33 15.13
C GLU A 624 20.21 -16.47 13.61
N MET A 625 21.18 -17.04 12.89
CA MET A 625 21.04 -17.31 11.44
C MET A 625 19.96 -18.36 11.14
N LEU A 626 19.88 -19.44 11.92
CA LEU A 626 18.80 -20.43 11.78
C LEU A 626 17.45 -19.84 12.21
N GLU A 627 17.46 -19.06 13.29
CA GLU A 627 16.25 -18.47 13.86
C GLU A 627 15.58 -17.49 12.89
N ASN A 628 16.36 -16.61 12.28
CA ASN A 628 15.91 -15.65 11.27
C ASN A 628 15.45 -16.35 9.98
N SER A 629 15.85 -17.61 9.75
CA SER A 629 15.40 -18.38 8.60
C SER A 629 14.00 -19.00 8.78
N GLY A 630 13.35 -18.83 9.93
CA GLY A 630 12.03 -19.40 10.25
C GLY A 630 12.08 -20.83 10.81
N VAL A 631 13.28 -21.29 11.17
CA VAL A 631 13.55 -22.65 11.63
C VAL A 631 14.00 -22.63 13.09
N THR A 632 13.57 -23.62 13.87
CA THR A 632 14.04 -23.85 15.24
C THR A 632 14.97 -25.05 15.29
N VAL A 633 15.99 -24.97 16.14
CA VAL A 633 17.07 -25.96 16.22
C VAL A 633 17.04 -26.71 17.55
N MET A 634 17.11 -28.04 17.48
CA MET A 634 17.22 -28.93 18.64
C MET A 634 18.48 -29.78 18.52
N VAL A 635 19.34 -29.77 19.54
CA VAL A 635 20.65 -30.44 19.49
C VAL A 635 21.00 -31.25 20.74
N SER A 636 21.84 -32.27 20.57
CA SER A 636 22.53 -32.95 21.67
C SER A 636 23.44 -31.99 22.45
N PRO A 637 23.59 -32.13 23.79
CA PRO A 637 24.42 -31.21 24.59
C PRO A 637 25.92 -31.22 24.27
N GLY A 638 26.38 -32.23 23.51
CA GLY A 638 27.75 -32.26 22.98
C GLY A 638 27.96 -31.26 21.85
N ILE A 639 26.88 -30.84 21.17
CA ILE A 639 26.89 -29.91 20.06
C ILE A 639 26.70 -28.47 20.57
N ASN A 640 27.58 -27.57 20.17
CA ASN A 640 27.53 -26.14 20.48
C ASN A 640 27.05 -25.34 19.26
N VAL A 641 25.94 -24.61 19.41
CA VAL A 641 25.43 -23.66 18.40
C VAL A 641 25.73 -22.24 18.90
N PRO A 642 26.73 -21.52 18.35
CA PRO A 642 27.15 -20.20 18.84
C PRO A 642 26.04 -19.14 18.83
N LYS A 643 26.06 -18.24 19.83
CA LYS A 643 25.17 -17.08 20.00
C LYS A 643 25.96 -15.78 20.12
N SER A 644 25.35 -14.64 19.78
CA SER A 644 26.01 -13.32 19.80
C SER A 644 26.55 -12.88 21.18
N PRO A 645 27.74 -12.23 21.27
CA PRO A 645 28.22 -11.56 22.49
C PRO A 645 27.73 -10.10 22.58
N THR A 646 27.19 -9.67 23.73
CA THR A 646 26.64 -8.30 23.94
C THR A 646 27.67 -7.28 24.46
N GLY A 647 27.87 -6.11 23.78
CA GLY A 647 28.21 -4.83 24.44
C GLY A 647 29.11 -3.76 23.73
N TYR A 648 28.65 -2.49 23.77
CA TYR A 648 29.33 -1.16 23.90
C TYR A 648 29.34 -0.10 22.77
N ASP A 649 28.58 0.99 23.05
CA ASP A 649 28.71 2.46 22.88
C ASP A 649 29.60 3.09 21.77
N ARG A 650 28.95 3.92 20.93
CA ARG A 650 29.59 4.82 19.95
C ARG A 650 29.95 6.17 20.58
N VAL A 651 31.18 6.60 20.33
CA VAL A 651 31.74 7.93 20.64
C VAL A 651 31.60 8.81 19.38
N GLU A 652 31.11 10.03 19.58
CA GLU A 652 30.98 11.11 18.60
C GLU A 652 32.33 11.55 17.99
N GLU A 653 32.35 11.89 16.69
CA GLU A 653 33.31 12.86 16.16
C GLU A 653 32.67 13.90 15.21
N LYS A 654 32.78 15.12 15.71
CA LYS A 654 32.61 16.47 15.18
C LYS A 654 32.99 16.78 13.71
N ASN A 655 32.10 17.57 13.14
CA ASN A 655 32.19 18.57 12.06
C ASN A 655 33.55 19.20 11.70
N PHE A 656 33.75 19.42 10.40
CA PHE A 656 34.48 20.58 9.87
C PHE A 656 34.04 20.88 8.42
N LEU A 657 33.33 21.98 8.16
CA LEU A 657 33.32 22.66 6.85
C LEU A 657 33.26 24.18 7.02
N GLY A 658 34.02 24.86 6.17
CA GLY A 658 34.32 26.28 6.22
C GLY A 658 33.44 27.13 5.32
N ASP A 659 33.28 28.35 5.82
CA ASP A 659 32.50 29.52 5.41
C ASP A 659 32.93 30.17 4.07
N VAL A 660 31.99 30.56 3.19
CA VAL A 660 32.11 31.72 2.27
C VAL A 660 30.71 32.31 1.94
N VAL A 661 30.63 33.64 2.06
CA VAL A 661 29.46 34.54 2.05
C VAL A 661 29.19 35.17 0.66
N VAL A 662 27.91 35.10 0.24
CA VAL A 662 26.94 36.09 -0.31
C VAL A 662 27.36 37.14 -1.36
N ASP A 663 26.53 37.31 -2.41
CA ASP A 663 26.07 38.64 -2.87
C ASP A 663 24.72 38.57 -3.64
N GLU A 664 23.74 39.36 -3.17
CA GLU A 664 22.39 39.58 -3.73
C GLU A 664 22.38 40.61 -4.87
N VAL A 665 21.42 40.54 -5.82
CA VAL A 665 20.75 41.76 -6.33
C VAL A 665 19.34 41.51 -6.92
N ALA A 666 18.34 42.05 -6.21
CA ALA A 666 17.16 42.86 -6.60
C ALA A 666 16.18 42.50 -7.75
N MET A 667 14.91 42.63 -7.36
CA MET A 667 13.60 42.58 -8.07
C MET A 667 13.44 43.50 -9.28
N ASP A 668 12.50 43.16 -10.17
CA ASP A 668 11.44 44.11 -10.60
C ASP A 668 10.22 43.41 -11.24
N VAL A 669 9.04 43.95 -10.94
CA VAL A 669 7.67 43.50 -11.27
C VAL A 669 7.09 44.43 -12.35
N VAL A 670 6.39 43.93 -13.39
CA VAL A 670 5.28 44.66 -14.06
C VAL A 670 4.30 43.69 -14.78
N GLU A 671 3.00 43.96 -14.64
CA GLU A 671 1.80 43.31 -15.21
C GLU A 671 1.52 43.58 -16.71
N GLU A 672 0.61 42.75 -17.26
CA GLU A 672 -0.61 43.06 -18.04
C GLU A 672 -0.79 42.59 -19.53
N GLU A 673 -1.95 41.94 -19.70
CA GLU A 673 -2.95 41.94 -20.80
C GLU A 673 -2.90 41.01 -22.04
N VAL A 674 -4.09 40.44 -22.27
CA VAL A 674 -4.56 39.48 -23.27
C VAL A 674 -5.25 40.19 -24.44
N ALA A 675 -5.12 39.66 -25.67
CA ALA A 675 -6.13 39.83 -26.73
C ALA A 675 -5.97 38.79 -27.87
N MET A 676 -7.06 38.13 -28.27
CA MET A 676 -7.21 37.47 -29.59
C MET A 676 -8.58 37.82 -30.22
N PRO A 677 -8.72 37.86 -31.57
CA PRO A 677 -9.93 38.34 -32.23
C PRO A 677 -10.87 37.24 -32.77
N GLU A 678 -12.15 37.61 -32.90
CA GLU A 678 -13.30 36.85 -33.44
C GLU A 678 -13.26 36.59 -34.97
N ALA A 679 -13.98 35.54 -35.41
CA ALA A 679 -14.34 35.25 -36.80
C ALA A 679 -15.88 35.21 -36.99
N VAL A 680 -16.35 35.55 -38.20
CA VAL A 680 -17.77 35.70 -38.60
C VAL A 680 -18.17 34.58 -39.58
N PRO A 681 -19.40 34.02 -39.54
CA PRO A 681 -19.84 32.96 -40.47
C PRO A 681 -20.51 33.51 -41.75
N THR A 682 -20.52 32.71 -42.82
CA THR A 682 -21.24 33.00 -44.08
C THR A 682 -22.15 31.83 -44.46
N GLU A 683 -23.46 32.05 -44.57
CA GLU A 683 -24.47 31.08 -45.05
C GLU A 683 -24.56 31.01 -46.59
N ALA A 684 -24.89 29.81 -47.11
CA ALA A 684 -25.45 29.58 -48.45
C ALA A 684 -26.41 28.35 -48.41
N PRO A 685 -27.34 28.19 -49.39
CA PRO A 685 -28.70 27.71 -49.12
C PRO A 685 -29.00 26.24 -49.43
N ALA A 686 -30.00 25.72 -48.71
CA ALA A 686 -30.60 24.40 -48.78
C ALA A 686 -31.19 23.98 -50.14
N ALA A 687 -31.03 22.69 -50.47
CA ALA A 687 -31.68 22.03 -51.60
C ALA A 687 -32.23 20.63 -51.22
N GLY A 688 -33.57 20.52 -51.20
CA GLY A 688 -34.36 19.33 -51.56
C GLY A 688 -34.08 18.01 -50.81
N ALA A 689 -34.83 17.77 -49.72
CA ALA A 689 -34.77 16.53 -48.97
C ALA A 689 -35.28 15.29 -49.76
N GLU A 690 -34.39 14.31 -49.93
CA GLU A 690 -34.71 12.90 -50.13
C GLU A 690 -35.20 12.28 -48.79
N PRO A 691 -35.96 11.17 -48.80
CA PRO A 691 -36.47 10.56 -47.58
C PRO A 691 -35.33 10.02 -46.69
N LEU A 692 -35.35 10.38 -45.40
CA LEU A 692 -34.38 9.95 -44.38
C LEU A 692 -34.59 8.48 -43.97
N ALA A 693 -33.54 7.82 -43.50
CA ALA A 693 -33.58 6.46 -42.99
C ALA A 693 -34.45 6.36 -41.72
N GLU A 694 -35.15 5.22 -41.56
CA GLU A 694 -35.94 4.93 -40.35
C GLU A 694 -35.03 4.39 -39.23
N VAL A 695 -35.28 4.81 -37.99
CA VAL A 695 -34.56 4.31 -36.80
C VAL A 695 -34.95 2.86 -36.55
N GLU A 696 -34.00 1.93 -36.66
CA GLU A 696 -34.25 0.49 -36.45
C GLU A 696 -34.35 0.13 -34.96
N ARG A 697 -33.55 0.78 -34.11
CA ARG A 697 -33.47 0.54 -32.65
C ARG A 697 -33.14 1.85 -31.93
N VAL A 698 -33.76 2.05 -30.76
CA VAL A 698 -33.38 3.11 -29.82
C VAL A 698 -32.44 2.50 -28.78
N ARG A 699 -31.19 2.98 -28.75
CA ARG A 699 -30.15 2.57 -27.81
C ARG A 699 -30.43 3.16 -26.43
N GLN A 700 -30.51 2.30 -25.42
CA GLN A 700 -30.88 2.71 -24.05
C GLN A 700 -30.24 1.83 -22.96
N PHE A 701 -29.58 0.73 -23.33
CA PHE A 701 -28.90 -0.16 -22.39
C PHE A 701 -27.39 0.08 -22.41
N PHE A 702 -26.94 0.99 -21.54
CA PHE A 702 -25.54 1.41 -21.37
C PHE A 702 -25.02 1.03 -19.97
N PRO A 703 -24.84 -0.26 -19.66
CA PRO A 703 -24.26 -0.68 -18.39
C PRO A 703 -22.76 -0.37 -18.34
N GLU A 704 -22.19 -0.32 -17.13
CA GLU A 704 -20.73 -0.36 -16.93
C GLU A 704 -20.23 -1.80 -16.77
N THR A 705 -21.01 -2.63 -16.09
CA THR A 705 -20.82 -4.08 -15.97
C THR A 705 -21.91 -4.78 -16.79
N TRP A 706 -21.54 -5.39 -17.91
CA TRP A 706 -22.49 -6.14 -18.76
C TRP A 706 -23.00 -7.38 -18.02
N LEU A 707 -22.09 -8.13 -17.42
CA LEU A 707 -22.45 -9.33 -16.68
C LEU A 707 -21.48 -9.60 -15.53
N TRP A 708 -22.04 -9.84 -14.35
CA TRP A 708 -21.34 -10.40 -13.20
C TRP A 708 -21.96 -11.77 -12.87
N MET A 709 -21.14 -12.81 -12.85
CA MET A 709 -21.55 -14.17 -12.53
C MET A 709 -20.55 -14.79 -11.57
N PRO A 710 -20.85 -14.90 -10.27
CA PRO A 710 -19.87 -15.34 -9.28
C PRO A 710 -19.66 -16.86 -9.22
N ASP A 711 -20.61 -17.67 -9.69
CA ASP A 711 -20.70 -19.10 -9.35
C ASP A 711 -21.16 -20.03 -10.51
N LEU A 712 -20.73 -19.77 -11.75
CA LEU A 712 -21.08 -20.61 -12.90
C LEU A 712 -20.43 -22.00 -12.79
N LEU A 713 -21.25 -23.04 -12.59
CA LEU A 713 -20.76 -24.41 -12.52
C LEU A 713 -20.58 -25.04 -13.92
N THR A 714 -19.40 -25.62 -14.18
CA THR A 714 -19.11 -26.33 -15.43
C THR A 714 -19.69 -27.74 -15.47
N ASP A 715 -19.69 -28.35 -16.66
CA ASP A 715 -20.01 -29.77 -16.81
C ASP A 715 -18.90 -30.70 -16.26
N ASP A 716 -19.13 -32.02 -16.31
CA ASP A 716 -18.16 -33.01 -15.81
C ASP A 716 -16.82 -33.03 -16.58
N GLN A 717 -16.71 -32.30 -17.69
CA GLN A 717 -15.49 -32.15 -18.48
C GLN A 717 -14.86 -30.77 -18.34
N GLY A 718 -15.44 -29.87 -17.54
CA GLY A 718 -14.92 -28.53 -17.32
C GLY A 718 -15.42 -27.47 -18.31
N HIS A 719 -16.44 -27.76 -19.14
CA HIS A 719 -16.96 -26.80 -20.12
C HIS A 719 -18.19 -26.04 -19.61
N ALA A 720 -18.30 -24.77 -20.00
CA ALA A 720 -19.52 -23.97 -19.86
C ALA A 720 -19.70 -23.01 -21.04
N SER A 721 -20.94 -22.66 -21.37
CA SER A 721 -21.27 -21.71 -22.45
C SER A 721 -22.53 -20.92 -22.12
N LEU A 722 -22.54 -19.63 -22.46
CA LEU A 722 -23.62 -18.68 -22.18
C LEU A 722 -23.94 -17.85 -23.43
N ASP A 723 -25.22 -17.78 -23.77
CA ASP A 723 -25.72 -16.90 -24.84
C ASP A 723 -26.14 -15.55 -24.24
N LEU A 724 -25.57 -14.47 -24.75
CA LEU A 724 -25.76 -13.08 -24.30
C LEU A 724 -26.25 -12.20 -25.46
N THR A 725 -26.78 -11.03 -25.12
CA THR A 725 -27.11 -9.96 -26.09
C THR A 725 -26.20 -8.77 -25.83
N ALA A 726 -25.48 -8.33 -26.86
CA ALA A 726 -24.52 -7.24 -26.78
C ALA A 726 -25.18 -5.93 -26.29
N PRO A 727 -24.54 -5.17 -25.37
CA PRO A 727 -25.08 -3.90 -24.91
C PRO A 727 -25.15 -2.85 -26.01
N ASP A 728 -25.86 -1.74 -25.75
CA ASP A 728 -25.98 -0.66 -26.73
C ASP A 728 -24.78 0.31 -26.72
N SER A 729 -23.86 0.15 -25.76
CA SER A 729 -22.59 0.88 -25.68
C SER A 729 -21.66 0.50 -26.81
N ILE A 730 -21.08 1.50 -27.47
CA ILE A 730 -20.07 1.31 -28.51
C ILE A 730 -18.71 1.41 -27.84
N THR A 731 -18.16 0.26 -27.48
CA THR A 731 -16.96 0.11 -26.63
C THR A 731 -16.40 -1.31 -26.77
N THR A 732 -15.28 -1.57 -26.13
CA THR A 732 -14.75 -2.91 -25.93
C THR A 732 -15.08 -3.41 -24.52
N TRP A 733 -15.59 -4.63 -24.46
CA TRP A 733 -15.95 -5.33 -23.23
C TRP A 733 -14.86 -6.31 -22.84
N LYS A 734 -14.30 -6.17 -21.63
CA LYS A 734 -13.26 -7.06 -21.08
C LYS A 734 -13.88 -8.16 -20.23
N LEU A 735 -13.63 -9.41 -20.60
CA LEU A 735 -13.95 -10.60 -19.82
C LEU A 735 -12.77 -10.94 -18.90
N HIS A 736 -13.05 -11.12 -17.61
CA HIS A 736 -12.13 -11.69 -16.62
C HIS A 736 -12.80 -12.89 -15.96
N ALA A 737 -12.12 -14.02 -15.88
CA ALA A 737 -12.66 -15.26 -15.36
C ALA A 737 -11.67 -15.96 -14.42
N VAL A 738 -12.18 -16.46 -13.28
CA VAL A 738 -11.44 -17.25 -12.30
C VAL A 738 -12.18 -18.56 -12.08
N SER A 739 -11.45 -19.67 -12.20
CA SER A 739 -11.94 -21.02 -11.92
C SER A 739 -11.44 -21.49 -10.57
N SER A 740 -12.29 -22.21 -9.84
CA SER A 740 -11.96 -22.91 -8.60
C SER A 740 -12.46 -24.35 -8.69
N GLY A 741 -11.54 -25.30 -8.54
CA GLY A 741 -11.82 -26.73 -8.61
C GLY A 741 -10.91 -27.55 -7.71
N PRO A 742 -11.14 -28.88 -7.62
CA PRO A 742 -10.34 -29.77 -6.77
C PRO A 742 -8.84 -29.78 -7.10
N GLU A 743 -8.46 -29.38 -8.31
CA GLU A 743 -7.07 -29.33 -8.78
C GLU A 743 -6.38 -27.99 -8.51
N GLY A 744 -7.13 -26.97 -8.08
CA GLY A 744 -6.64 -25.64 -7.75
C GLY A 744 -7.44 -24.53 -8.45
N ILE A 745 -6.79 -23.39 -8.68
CA ILE A 745 -7.35 -22.23 -9.37
C ILE A 745 -6.71 -21.97 -10.73
N GLY A 746 -7.47 -21.37 -11.65
CA GLY A 746 -7.00 -20.89 -12.95
C GLY A 746 -7.66 -19.57 -13.33
N ILE A 747 -6.94 -18.68 -14.01
CA ILE A 747 -7.41 -17.33 -14.39
C ILE A 747 -7.33 -17.17 -15.92
N SER A 748 -8.27 -16.44 -16.52
CA SER A 748 -8.33 -16.18 -17.95
C SER A 748 -8.92 -14.81 -18.26
N GLU A 749 -8.46 -14.19 -19.35
CA GLU A 749 -8.96 -12.90 -19.85
C GLU A 749 -9.27 -12.95 -21.35
N SER A 750 -10.28 -12.18 -21.78
CA SER A 750 -10.69 -12.05 -23.18
C SER A 750 -11.39 -10.71 -23.43
N SER A 751 -11.74 -10.39 -24.69
CA SER A 751 -12.44 -9.14 -25.02
C SER A 751 -13.36 -9.26 -26.23
N LEU A 752 -14.37 -8.39 -26.31
CA LEU A 752 -15.31 -8.25 -27.43
C LEU A 752 -15.55 -6.77 -27.76
N THR A 753 -15.44 -6.37 -29.02
CA THR A 753 -15.72 -4.99 -29.46
C THR A 753 -17.12 -4.83 -30.04
N VAL A 754 -17.96 -3.98 -29.43
CA VAL A 754 -19.28 -3.60 -29.95
C VAL A 754 -19.16 -2.30 -30.73
N PHE A 755 -19.50 -2.32 -32.04
CA PHE A 755 -19.28 -1.18 -32.93
C PHE A 755 -20.35 -1.07 -34.03
N GLN A 756 -20.68 0.15 -34.44
CA GLN A 756 -21.48 0.45 -35.63
C GLN A 756 -20.90 1.66 -36.39
N ASP A 757 -21.12 1.72 -37.70
CA ASP A 757 -20.47 2.66 -38.63
C ASP A 757 -20.99 4.11 -38.56
N PHE A 758 -22.23 4.31 -38.10
CA PHE A 758 -22.83 5.63 -37.87
C PHE A 758 -23.57 5.63 -36.53
N PHE A 759 -23.26 6.59 -35.66
CA PHE A 759 -23.92 6.72 -34.37
C PHE A 759 -23.84 8.14 -33.82
N ILE A 760 -24.76 8.44 -32.91
CA ILE A 760 -24.72 9.66 -32.10
C ILE A 760 -24.35 9.31 -30.67
N ASP A 761 -23.58 10.16 -29.99
CA ASP A 761 -23.34 10.04 -28.56
C ASP A 761 -23.66 11.37 -27.89
N PRO A 762 -24.68 11.45 -27.02
CA PRO A 762 -24.87 12.62 -26.20
C PRO A 762 -23.86 12.63 -25.05
N ASP A 763 -23.10 13.71 -24.97
CA ASP A 763 -22.22 14.00 -23.85
C ASP A 763 -22.98 14.78 -22.78
N LEU A 764 -23.17 14.11 -21.64
CA LEU A 764 -23.96 14.60 -20.54
C LEU A 764 -23.06 14.68 -19.31
N PRO A 765 -23.04 15.82 -18.60
CA PRO A 765 -22.32 15.89 -17.34
C PRO A 765 -22.93 14.91 -16.32
N TYR A 766 -22.15 14.54 -15.31
CA TYR A 766 -22.63 13.68 -14.22
C TYR A 766 -23.93 14.22 -13.61
N ALA A 767 -23.97 15.52 -13.35
CA ALA A 767 -25.14 16.24 -12.87
C ALA A 767 -25.22 17.68 -13.40
N VAL A 768 -26.42 18.25 -13.38
CA VAL A 768 -26.71 19.63 -13.77
C VAL A 768 -27.56 20.31 -12.70
N THR A 769 -27.29 21.57 -12.41
CA THR A 769 -28.12 22.35 -11.49
C THR A 769 -29.46 22.75 -12.12
N ARG A 770 -30.56 22.58 -11.38
CA ARG A 770 -31.88 23.06 -11.78
C ARG A 770 -31.86 24.56 -12.11
N GLY A 771 -32.51 24.93 -13.21
CA GLY A 771 -32.65 26.32 -13.64
C GLY A 771 -31.46 26.89 -14.42
N GLU A 772 -30.30 26.24 -14.40
CA GLU A 772 -29.17 26.62 -15.24
C GLU A 772 -29.45 26.28 -16.72
N GLU A 773 -29.06 27.18 -17.61
CA GLU A 773 -29.04 26.89 -19.05
C GLU A 773 -27.71 26.21 -19.35
N PHE A 774 -27.76 24.99 -19.88
CA PHE A 774 -26.54 24.28 -20.28
C PHE A 774 -26.70 23.67 -21.68
N PRO A 775 -25.60 23.56 -22.45
CA PRO A 775 -25.61 22.89 -23.73
C PRO A 775 -25.55 21.37 -23.54
N VAL A 776 -26.55 20.66 -24.05
CA VAL A 776 -26.47 19.22 -24.30
C VAL A 776 -25.66 19.03 -25.57
N GLN A 777 -24.39 18.66 -25.42
CA GLN A 777 -23.51 18.39 -26.55
C GLN A 777 -23.79 17.00 -27.11
N ILE A 778 -23.75 16.89 -28.43
CA ILE A 778 -24.01 15.66 -29.16
C ILE A 778 -22.91 15.48 -30.18
N GLN A 779 -22.24 14.36 -30.09
CA GLN A 779 -21.22 13.94 -31.01
C GLN A 779 -21.84 13.02 -32.04
N VAL A 780 -21.45 13.24 -33.28
CA VAL A 780 -21.98 12.56 -34.45
C VAL A 780 -20.80 11.89 -35.13
N TYR A 781 -20.74 10.57 -35.01
CA TYR A 781 -19.67 9.75 -35.54
C TYR A 781 -20.07 9.23 -36.91
N ASN A 782 -19.22 9.50 -37.90
CA ASN A 782 -19.40 9.00 -39.26
C ASN A 782 -18.17 8.22 -39.71
N TYR A 783 -18.17 6.90 -39.51
CA TYR A 783 -17.14 5.97 -40.00
C TYR A 783 -17.50 5.31 -41.34
N LEU A 784 -18.41 5.92 -42.10
CA LEU A 784 -18.64 5.58 -43.50
C LEU A 784 -17.57 6.22 -44.39
N ASP A 785 -17.34 5.64 -45.57
CA ASP A 785 -16.38 6.16 -46.57
C ASP A 785 -16.83 7.47 -47.26
N THR A 786 -17.97 8.04 -46.86
CA THR A 786 -18.58 9.22 -47.49
C THR A 786 -19.13 10.20 -46.46
N GLU A 787 -19.01 11.50 -46.75
CA GLU A 787 -19.62 12.60 -46.00
C GLU A 787 -21.15 12.40 -45.86
N GLN A 788 -21.70 12.72 -44.69
CA GLN A 788 -23.12 12.60 -44.37
C GLN A 788 -23.71 13.94 -43.92
N GLU A 789 -24.90 14.25 -44.41
CA GLU A 789 -25.75 15.34 -43.89
C GLU A 789 -26.70 14.76 -42.84
N VAL A 790 -26.49 15.14 -41.58
CA VAL A 790 -27.16 14.54 -40.42
C VAL A 790 -28.20 15.48 -39.86
N LYS A 791 -29.45 15.02 -39.78
CA LYS A 791 -30.52 15.72 -39.08
C LYS A 791 -30.62 15.22 -37.64
N LEU A 792 -30.26 16.06 -36.69
CA LEU A 792 -30.40 15.83 -35.24
C LEU A 792 -31.73 16.38 -34.73
N THR A 793 -32.41 15.63 -33.86
CA THR A 793 -33.67 16.02 -33.21
C THR A 793 -33.61 15.70 -31.72
N LEU A 794 -33.82 16.69 -30.86
CA LEU A 794 -33.98 16.53 -29.41
C LEU A 794 -35.47 16.32 -29.09
N SER A 795 -35.80 15.20 -28.45
CA SER A 795 -37.19 14.91 -28.05
C SER A 795 -37.60 15.77 -26.86
N ASN A 796 -38.76 16.43 -26.97
CA ASN A 796 -39.31 17.26 -25.89
C ASN A 796 -39.77 16.41 -24.68
N ALA A 797 -39.54 16.91 -23.46
CA ALA A 797 -40.00 16.29 -22.21
C ALA A 797 -40.54 17.34 -21.22
N ASP A 798 -41.26 16.90 -20.18
CA ASP A 798 -41.93 17.82 -19.24
C ASP A 798 -40.99 18.44 -18.19
N TRP A 799 -39.75 17.93 -18.05
CA TRP A 799 -38.79 18.32 -17.00
C TRP A 799 -37.76 19.36 -17.44
N PHE A 800 -37.79 19.84 -18.70
CA PHE A 800 -36.91 20.89 -19.18
C PHE A 800 -37.54 21.75 -20.29
N ASP A 801 -37.05 22.99 -20.42
CA ASP A 801 -37.35 23.86 -21.55
C ASP A 801 -36.21 23.80 -22.59
N ILE A 802 -36.54 23.66 -23.88
CA ILE A 802 -35.56 23.81 -24.97
C ILE A 802 -35.39 25.30 -25.31
N ILE A 803 -34.16 25.78 -25.27
CA ILE A 803 -33.80 27.15 -25.65
C ILE A 803 -33.30 27.14 -27.11
N GLY A 804 -34.16 27.54 -28.04
CA GLY A 804 -33.83 27.60 -29.47
C GLY A 804 -34.63 26.60 -30.31
N ASN A 805 -33.97 25.96 -31.27
CA ASN A 805 -34.59 24.94 -32.14
C ASN A 805 -34.38 23.54 -31.56
N ASP A 806 -35.38 22.68 -31.70
CA ASP A 806 -35.36 21.25 -31.34
C ASP A 806 -34.75 20.36 -32.45
N VAL A 807 -34.39 20.96 -33.59
CA VAL A 807 -33.79 20.31 -34.75
C VAL A 807 -32.56 21.08 -35.23
N GLN A 808 -31.49 20.35 -35.54
CA GLN A 808 -30.26 20.88 -36.16
C GLN A 808 -29.80 20.00 -37.33
N GLU A 809 -29.15 20.60 -38.32
CA GLU A 809 -28.52 19.90 -39.45
C GLU A 809 -27.00 20.10 -39.34
N VAL A 810 -26.25 18.99 -39.44
CA VAL A 810 -24.79 18.96 -39.29
C VAL A 810 -24.19 18.10 -40.41
N ALA A 811 -23.25 18.67 -41.15
CA ALA A 811 -22.44 17.92 -42.11
C ALA A 811 -21.25 17.27 -41.39
N VAL A 812 -21.02 15.98 -41.65
CA VAL A 812 -19.94 15.19 -41.03
C VAL A 812 -19.13 14.51 -42.12
N GLU A 813 -17.83 14.79 -42.18
CA GLU A 813 -16.91 14.22 -43.17
C GLU A 813 -16.77 12.69 -43.00
N ALA A 814 -16.24 12.02 -44.01
CA ALA A 814 -15.97 10.58 -43.95
C ALA A 814 -14.89 10.25 -42.90
N ASN A 815 -15.11 9.20 -42.09
CA ASN A 815 -14.22 8.78 -40.99
C ASN A 815 -13.93 9.89 -39.97
N SER A 816 -14.90 10.76 -39.70
CA SER A 816 -14.71 11.90 -38.80
C SER A 816 -15.83 12.01 -37.75
N VAL A 817 -15.60 12.89 -36.78
CA VAL A 817 -16.56 13.23 -35.73
C VAL A 817 -16.91 14.71 -35.87
N ALA A 818 -18.20 15.03 -35.76
CA ALA A 818 -18.68 16.40 -35.62
C ALA A 818 -19.47 16.54 -34.33
N HIS A 819 -19.67 17.77 -33.87
CA HIS A 819 -20.48 18.06 -32.70
C HIS A 819 -21.64 19.02 -33.01
N ALA A 820 -22.70 18.91 -32.23
CA ALA A 820 -23.83 19.80 -32.20
C ALA A 820 -24.21 20.08 -30.74
N SER A 821 -25.01 21.12 -30.48
CA SER A 821 -25.50 21.33 -29.12
C SER A 821 -26.92 21.86 -29.08
N PHE A 822 -27.72 21.34 -28.15
CA PHE A 822 -29.03 21.87 -27.80
C PHE A 822 -28.96 22.49 -26.42
N THR A 823 -29.31 23.77 -26.27
CA THR A 823 -29.38 24.39 -24.95
C THR A 823 -30.70 24.02 -24.28
N ILE A 824 -30.65 23.47 -23.06
CA ILE A 824 -31.84 23.18 -22.26
C ILE A 824 -31.76 23.86 -20.89
N ARG A 825 -32.92 24.07 -20.27
CA ARG A 825 -33.05 24.51 -18.88
C ARG A 825 -33.87 23.50 -18.08
N PRO A 826 -33.27 22.74 -17.14
CA PRO A 826 -34.00 21.79 -16.29
C PRO A 826 -34.94 22.48 -15.30
N THR A 827 -36.09 21.86 -15.04
CA THR A 827 -37.11 22.34 -14.08
C THR A 827 -37.30 21.41 -12.88
N ASP A 828 -37.05 20.11 -13.02
CA ASP A 828 -37.28 19.12 -11.96
C ASP A 828 -35.96 18.48 -11.48
N VAL A 829 -35.79 18.36 -10.16
CA VAL A 829 -34.63 17.72 -9.51
C VAL A 829 -34.75 16.19 -9.59
N GLY A 830 -33.62 15.49 -9.68
CA GLY A 830 -33.53 14.04 -9.66
C GLY A 830 -33.10 13.43 -10.99
N LYS A 831 -33.23 12.10 -11.10
CA LYS A 831 -32.80 11.32 -12.27
C LYS A 831 -33.85 11.39 -13.38
N GLN A 832 -33.49 11.94 -14.54
CA GLN A 832 -34.37 12.20 -15.68
C GLN A 832 -33.84 11.54 -16.96
N LEU A 833 -34.70 11.38 -17.97
CA LEU A 833 -34.35 10.77 -19.25
C LEU A 833 -34.35 11.79 -20.38
N ILE A 834 -33.29 11.79 -21.19
CA ILE A 834 -33.15 12.57 -22.42
C ILE A 834 -33.07 11.65 -23.64
N GLU A 835 -33.76 12.00 -24.73
CA GLU A 835 -33.80 11.22 -25.98
C GLU A 835 -33.45 12.08 -27.19
N ILE A 836 -32.48 11.62 -27.98
CA ILE A 836 -31.97 12.31 -29.16
C ILE A 836 -31.98 11.34 -30.34
N THR A 837 -32.30 11.84 -31.53
CA THR A 837 -32.34 11.07 -32.77
C THR A 837 -31.49 11.74 -33.85
N GLY A 838 -30.63 10.98 -34.52
CA GLY A 838 -29.81 11.41 -35.65
C GLY A 838 -30.16 10.61 -36.90
N GLN A 839 -30.47 11.28 -38.01
CA GLN A 839 -30.89 10.63 -39.25
C GLN A 839 -30.14 11.19 -40.45
N THR A 840 -29.64 10.29 -41.30
CA THR A 840 -29.12 10.59 -42.64
C THR A 840 -30.01 9.95 -43.70
N THR A 841 -29.64 10.07 -44.97
CA THR A 841 -30.29 9.33 -46.06
C THR A 841 -29.97 7.83 -46.04
N GLU A 842 -28.86 7.42 -45.41
CA GLU A 842 -28.37 6.04 -45.42
C GLU A 842 -28.53 5.32 -44.08
N LYS A 843 -28.33 6.03 -42.97
CA LYS A 843 -28.31 5.48 -41.60
C LYS A 843 -29.13 6.34 -40.64
N ALA A 844 -29.57 5.75 -39.54
CA ALA A 844 -30.26 6.45 -38.46
C ALA A 844 -29.92 5.80 -37.12
N ASP A 845 -29.73 6.62 -36.09
CA ASP A 845 -29.47 6.20 -34.71
C ASP A 845 -30.33 7.03 -33.75
N ALA A 846 -30.71 6.44 -32.63
CA ALA A 846 -31.44 7.12 -31.57
C ALA A 846 -30.94 6.65 -30.21
N VAL A 847 -30.68 7.59 -29.32
CA VAL A 847 -30.09 7.34 -28.01
C VAL A 847 -30.97 7.92 -26.92
N ARG A 848 -31.17 7.14 -25.86
CA ARG A 848 -31.82 7.57 -24.62
C ARG A 848 -30.87 7.36 -23.44
N LYS A 849 -30.52 8.43 -22.73
CA LYS A 849 -29.64 8.40 -21.55
C LYS A 849 -30.30 9.04 -20.33
N ASP A 850 -29.83 8.62 -19.17
CA ASP A 850 -30.17 9.22 -17.89
C ASP A 850 -29.31 10.48 -17.64
N ILE A 851 -29.86 11.49 -16.95
CA ILE A 851 -29.14 12.66 -16.45
C ILE A 851 -29.61 12.98 -15.02
N ILE A 852 -28.69 13.41 -14.16
CA ILE A 852 -29.00 13.79 -12.77
C ILE A 852 -29.17 15.31 -12.71
N ILE A 853 -30.30 15.77 -12.18
CA ILE A 853 -30.54 17.18 -11.91
C ILE A 853 -30.37 17.45 -10.42
N GLU A 854 -29.38 18.24 -10.05
CA GLU A 854 -29.09 18.68 -8.69
C GLU A 854 -29.80 20.00 -8.37
N PRO A 855 -30.14 20.25 -7.09
CA PRO A 855 -30.68 21.53 -6.66
C PRO A 855 -29.62 22.63 -6.65
N GLU A 856 -30.04 23.87 -6.83
CA GLU A 856 -29.20 25.06 -6.71
C GLU A 856 -28.71 25.34 -5.26
N GLY A 857 -27.74 26.23 -5.11
CA GLY A 857 -27.23 26.70 -3.81
C GLY A 857 -25.91 26.04 -3.38
N ALA A 858 -25.57 26.19 -2.11
CA ALA A 858 -24.39 25.57 -1.50
C ALA A 858 -24.84 24.52 -0.49
N THR A 859 -24.25 23.32 -0.54
CA THR A 859 -24.50 22.29 0.46
C THR A 859 -24.10 22.79 1.83
N ARG A 860 -25.02 22.70 2.79
CA ARG A 860 -24.78 22.98 4.19
C ARG A 860 -25.10 21.74 4.99
N GLU A 861 -24.14 21.29 5.77
CA GLU A 861 -24.32 20.17 6.68
C GLU A 861 -24.57 20.70 8.09
N LEU A 862 -25.68 20.26 8.67
CA LEU A 862 -26.02 20.52 10.07
C LEU A 862 -25.92 19.18 10.80
N VAL A 863 -25.02 19.12 11.78
CA VAL A 863 -24.78 17.91 12.57
C VAL A 863 -25.42 18.09 13.94
N ASP A 864 -26.37 17.23 14.27
CA ASP A 864 -26.89 17.10 15.63
C ASP A 864 -26.43 15.75 16.20
N ASN A 865 -25.66 15.81 17.28
CA ASN A 865 -25.08 14.65 17.94
C ASN A 865 -25.91 14.29 19.18
N GLY A 866 -26.06 12.99 19.43
CA GLY A 866 -26.80 12.53 20.58
C GLY A 866 -26.37 11.15 21.06
N ILE A 867 -26.50 10.94 22.37
CA ILE A 867 -26.23 9.65 23.01
C ILE A 867 -27.57 9.10 23.49
N LEU A 868 -27.83 7.83 23.19
CA LEU A 868 -29.03 7.12 23.66
C LEU A 868 -29.10 7.14 25.19
N LYS A 869 -29.99 7.97 25.75
CA LYS A 869 -30.30 8.05 27.19
C LYS A 869 -31.61 7.28 27.40
N ASN A 870 -31.60 6.17 28.14
CA ASN A 870 -32.77 5.30 28.36
C ASN A 870 -33.40 4.79 27.03
N ASP A 871 -32.57 4.25 26.13
CA ASP A 871 -32.98 3.68 24.83
C ASP A 871 -33.59 4.67 23.81
N SER A 872 -33.47 5.98 24.01
CA SER A 872 -33.93 6.98 23.04
C SER A 872 -33.06 8.24 23.02
N VAL A 873 -33.00 8.90 21.87
CA VAL A 873 -32.46 10.25 21.68
C VAL A 873 -33.33 10.97 20.67
N GLU A 874 -33.60 12.24 20.91
CA GLU A 874 -34.34 13.11 19.98
C GLU A 874 -33.30 14.05 19.36
N LEU A 875 -33.15 13.97 18.04
CA LEU A 875 -32.30 14.86 17.24
C LEU A 875 -33.22 15.80 16.48
N ASP A 876 -32.81 17.06 16.31
CA ASP A 876 -33.58 18.05 15.55
C ASP A 876 -33.20 18.01 14.05
N PRO A 877 -34.05 17.47 13.16
CA PRO A 877 -33.76 17.44 11.73
C PRO A 877 -34.20 18.73 11.02
N THR A 878 -34.48 19.82 11.75
CA THR A 878 -35.02 21.05 11.16
C THR A 878 -34.02 21.65 10.18
N LEU A 879 -34.42 21.68 8.91
CA LEU A 879 -33.67 22.32 7.84
C LEU A 879 -33.93 23.84 7.83
N PRO A 880 -32.96 24.68 7.43
CA PRO A 880 -33.11 26.14 7.39
C PRO A 880 -34.28 26.62 6.53
N GLU A 881 -34.87 27.78 6.87
CA GLU A 881 -36.02 28.34 6.12
C GLU A 881 -35.67 28.76 4.68
N GLU A 882 -34.40 29.06 4.38
CA GLU A 882 -33.91 29.42 3.05
C GLU A 882 -33.42 28.22 2.23
N ILE A 883 -33.76 26.98 2.64
CA ILE A 883 -33.39 25.80 1.89
C ILE A 883 -34.02 25.79 0.49
N VAL A 884 -33.21 25.42 -0.49
CA VAL A 884 -33.66 25.26 -1.86
C VAL A 884 -34.73 24.16 -1.92
N PRO A 885 -35.90 24.41 -2.55
CA PRO A 885 -36.96 23.41 -2.63
C PRO A 885 -36.43 22.09 -3.22
N ASP A 886 -36.81 20.97 -2.60
CA ASP A 886 -36.41 19.61 -2.96
C ASP A 886 -34.92 19.26 -2.73
N SER A 887 -34.14 20.13 -2.05
CA SER A 887 -32.72 19.87 -1.73
C SER A 887 -32.47 19.27 -0.35
N GLY A 888 -33.48 19.27 0.53
CA GLY A 888 -33.36 18.83 1.92
C GLY A 888 -33.04 17.35 2.09
N LYS A 889 -31.94 17.06 2.79
CA LYS A 889 -31.48 15.70 3.13
C LYS A 889 -31.22 15.59 4.65
N VAL A 890 -31.51 14.42 5.21
CA VAL A 890 -31.22 14.09 6.61
C VAL A 890 -30.52 12.73 6.63
N LEU A 891 -29.26 12.71 7.06
CA LEU A 891 -28.52 11.47 7.33
C LEU A 891 -28.50 11.18 8.83
N VAL A 892 -28.59 9.91 9.20
CA VAL A 892 -28.50 9.46 10.59
C VAL A 892 -27.50 8.32 10.67
N SER A 893 -26.46 8.50 11.48
CA SER A 893 -25.43 7.48 11.74
C SER A 893 -25.51 6.98 13.18
N PHE A 894 -25.29 5.68 13.38
CA PHE A 894 -25.32 5.03 14.70
C PHE A 894 -23.98 4.37 14.99
N THR A 895 -23.40 4.64 16.16
CA THR A 895 -22.15 4.03 16.60
C THR A 895 -22.28 3.47 18.03
N PRO A 896 -21.48 2.44 18.40
CA PRO A 896 -21.63 1.75 19.68
C PRO A 896 -21.01 2.48 20.89
N SER A 897 -20.18 3.50 20.67
CA SER A 897 -19.47 4.25 21.74
C SER A 897 -19.12 5.66 21.30
N ILE A 898 -18.94 6.55 22.27
CA ILE A 898 -18.43 7.93 22.07
C ILE A 898 -17.02 7.91 21.48
N VAL A 899 -16.16 7.01 21.98
CA VAL A 899 -14.81 6.79 21.43
C VAL A 899 -14.89 6.15 20.04
N ALA A 900 -15.90 5.31 19.79
CA ALA A 900 -16.13 4.73 18.46
C ALA A 900 -16.70 5.72 17.44
N GLN A 901 -17.33 6.82 17.86
CA GLN A 901 -17.54 7.96 16.97
C GLN A 901 -16.19 8.57 16.59
N THR A 902 -15.26 8.69 17.56
CA THR A 902 -13.93 9.28 17.36
C THR A 902 -13.11 8.57 16.28
N ILE A 903 -13.29 7.26 16.13
CA ILE A 903 -12.64 6.35 15.16
C ILE A 903 -13.02 6.65 13.70
N ASN A 904 -14.25 7.11 13.46
CA ASN A 904 -14.77 7.32 12.12
C ASN A 904 -14.33 8.69 11.60
N GLY A 905 -13.64 8.73 10.46
CA GLY A 905 -13.02 9.92 9.86
C GLY A 905 -11.57 10.17 10.30
N VAL A 906 -10.95 9.24 11.04
CA VAL A 906 -9.54 9.36 11.47
C VAL A 906 -8.57 9.31 10.29
N ASP A 907 -8.94 8.59 9.22
CA ASP A 907 -8.33 8.63 7.90
C ASP A 907 -8.24 10.06 7.35
N ASP A 908 -9.38 10.76 7.31
CA ASP A 908 -9.50 12.13 6.76
C ASP A 908 -8.70 13.17 7.57
N LEU A 909 -8.32 12.83 8.80
CA LEU A 909 -7.47 13.66 9.66
C LEU A 909 -5.98 13.42 9.41
N LEU A 910 -5.60 12.30 8.78
CA LEU A 910 -4.23 12.08 8.33
C LEU A 910 -3.94 12.96 7.13
N GLY A 911 -2.94 13.82 7.25
CA GLY A 911 -2.56 14.72 6.17
C GLY A 911 -1.06 14.68 5.97
N MET A 912 -0.61 14.54 4.73
CA MET A 912 0.81 14.61 4.42
C MET A 912 1.37 15.98 4.87
N PRO A 913 2.35 16.03 5.78
CA PRO A 913 2.85 17.31 6.28
C PRO A 913 3.48 18.17 5.17
N TYR A 914 3.04 19.42 5.06
CA TYR A 914 3.47 20.37 4.03
C TYR A 914 3.63 21.78 4.59
N GLY A 915 4.12 22.70 3.75
CA GLY A 915 4.21 24.10 4.09
C GLY A 915 5.40 24.44 4.98
N CYS A 916 5.31 25.58 5.69
CA CYS A 916 6.28 26.08 6.66
C CYS A 916 6.18 25.35 8.01
N GLY A 917 7.11 25.57 8.96
CA GLY A 917 7.19 24.78 10.20
C GLY A 917 5.90 24.74 11.02
N GLU A 918 5.17 25.85 11.06
CA GLU A 918 3.86 25.90 11.70
C GLU A 918 2.83 25.00 10.99
N GLN A 919 2.71 25.07 9.67
CA GLN A 919 1.77 24.24 8.89
C GLN A 919 2.12 22.76 8.94
N ASN A 920 3.41 22.46 8.89
CA ASN A 920 3.94 21.11 9.02
C ASN A 920 3.54 20.50 10.38
N MET A 921 3.73 21.26 11.46
CA MET A 921 3.36 20.81 12.81
C MET A 921 1.85 20.66 13.04
N MET A 922 0.99 21.36 12.28
CA MET A 922 -0.46 21.15 12.36
C MET A 922 -0.87 19.73 11.97
N LEU A 923 -0.28 19.23 10.87
CA LEU A 923 -0.59 17.90 10.35
C LEU A 923 0.14 16.83 11.15
N PHE A 924 1.45 17.02 11.40
CA PHE A 924 2.26 16.10 12.20
C PHE A 924 1.64 15.81 13.57
N SER A 925 1.20 16.84 14.30
CA SER A 925 0.60 16.64 15.63
C SER A 925 -0.71 15.85 15.58
N THR A 926 -1.51 16.06 14.54
CA THR A 926 -2.74 15.29 14.30
C THR A 926 -2.41 13.84 13.98
N ASP A 927 -1.44 13.59 13.09
CA ASP A 927 -1.00 12.24 12.72
C ASP A 927 -0.46 11.46 13.93
N VAL A 928 0.33 12.10 14.80
CA VAL A 928 0.86 11.50 16.04
C VAL A 928 -0.27 11.06 16.96
N GLU A 929 -1.25 11.93 17.25
CA GLU A 929 -2.36 11.58 18.14
C GLU A 929 -3.26 10.49 17.53
N VAL A 930 -3.43 10.48 16.21
CA VAL A 930 -4.11 9.42 15.48
C VAL A 930 -3.38 8.09 15.61
N LEU A 931 -2.07 8.05 15.41
CA LEU A 931 -1.31 6.80 15.48
C LEU A 931 -1.27 6.24 16.91
N ARG A 932 -1.06 7.07 17.93
CA ARG A 932 -1.12 6.66 19.35
C ARG A 932 -2.46 6.02 19.69
N TYR A 933 -3.53 6.54 19.11
CA TYR A 933 -4.86 5.99 19.27
C TYR A 933 -5.00 4.60 18.65
N LEU A 934 -4.56 4.43 17.40
CA LEU A 934 -4.60 3.14 16.69
C LEU A 934 -3.85 2.06 17.49
N GLU A 935 -2.70 2.41 18.07
CA GLU A 935 -1.94 1.52 18.93
C GLU A 935 -2.63 1.22 20.27
N ALA A 936 -3.08 2.26 20.99
CA ALA A 936 -3.70 2.09 22.30
C ALA A 936 -5.01 1.28 22.26
N THR A 937 -5.73 1.33 21.14
CA THR A 937 -7.00 0.60 20.96
C THR A 937 -6.87 -0.75 20.28
N GLY A 938 -5.65 -1.16 19.90
CA GLY A 938 -5.39 -2.42 19.21
C GLY A 938 -6.09 -2.52 17.85
N GLN A 939 -6.23 -1.39 17.15
CA GLN A 939 -6.79 -1.37 15.80
C GLN A 939 -5.71 -1.70 14.77
N ASP A 940 -5.81 -2.88 14.18
CA ASP A 940 -4.90 -3.35 13.14
C ASP A 940 -5.40 -2.95 11.75
N ASN A 941 -5.11 -1.70 11.38
CA ASN A 941 -5.14 -1.25 9.98
C ASN A 941 -3.69 -0.96 9.54
N PRO A 942 -2.98 -1.96 8.97
CA PRO A 942 -1.55 -1.83 8.66
C PRO A 942 -1.24 -0.73 7.65
N GLU A 943 -2.15 -0.48 6.71
CA GLU A 943 -1.99 0.56 5.70
C GLU A 943 -2.15 1.96 6.30
N LEU A 944 -3.18 2.17 7.12
CA LEU A 944 -3.38 3.43 7.84
C LEU A 944 -2.23 3.71 8.82
N LYS A 945 -1.74 2.68 9.50
CA LYS A 945 -0.53 2.77 10.34
C LYS A 945 0.69 3.13 9.51
N ALA A 946 0.98 2.42 8.42
CA ALA A 946 2.12 2.72 7.56
C ALA A 946 2.04 4.13 6.94
N LYS A 947 0.84 4.57 6.56
CA LYS A 947 0.56 5.93 6.06
C LYS A 947 0.80 6.98 7.15
N ALA A 948 0.28 6.77 8.36
CA ALA A 948 0.52 7.65 9.50
C ALA A 948 2.00 7.68 9.91
N GLU A 949 2.67 6.53 9.98
CA GLU A 949 4.11 6.41 10.27
C GLU A 949 4.94 7.15 9.20
N MET A 950 4.61 6.96 7.92
CA MET A 950 5.24 7.68 6.82
C MET A 950 5.05 9.19 6.96
N TYR A 951 3.83 9.66 7.28
CA TYR A 951 3.54 11.08 7.47
C TYR A 951 4.26 11.65 8.67
N ILE A 952 4.29 10.95 9.81
CA ILE A 952 5.03 11.35 11.01
C ILE A 952 6.53 11.42 10.70
N VAL A 953 7.12 10.42 10.04
CA VAL A 953 8.54 10.44 9.67
C VAL A 953 8.85 11.59 8.71
N THR A 954 7.99 11.83 7.72
CA THR A 954 8.13 12.93 6.76
C THR A 954 8.01 14.29 7.46
N GLY A 955 7.01 14.46 8.31
CA GLY A 955 6.78 15.68 9.08
C GLY A 955 7.90 15.96 10.07
N TYR A 956 8.44 14.93 10.74
CA TYR A 956 9.61 15.05 11.60
C TYR A 956 10.83 15.54 10.81
N GLN A 957 11.19 14.88 9.70
CA GLN A 957 12.32 15.28 8.86
C GLN A 957 12.16 16.70 8.31
N ARG A 958 10.94 17.06 7.89
CA ARG A 958 10.62 18.39 7.38
C ARG A 958 10.71 19.44 8.47
N GLU A 959 10.23 19.18 9.67
CA GLU A 959 10.30 20.14 10.77
C GLU A 959 11.74 20.46 11.17
N LEU A 960 12.65 19.49 11.09
CA LEU A 960 14.08 19.71 11.33
C LEU A 960 14.69 20.76 10.36
N THR A 961 14.08 21.01 9.21
CA THR A 961 14.52 22.09 8.29
C THR A 961 14.19 23.49 8.81
N TYR A 962 13.25 23.60 9.75
CA TYR A 962 12.82 24.83 10.41
C TYR A 962 13.50 25.06 11.77
N ARG A 963 14.52 24.25 12.04
CA ARG A 963 15.34 24.32 13.25
C ARG A 963 16.48 25.31 13.10
N HIS A 964 16.71 26.09 14.15
CA HIS A 964 17.87 26.96 14.32
C HIS A 964 19.05 26.21 14.93
N SER A 965 20.24 26.74 14.70
CA SER A 965 21.52 26.26 15.22
C SER A 965 21.63 26.35 16.74
N ASP A 966 20.78 27.14 17.39
CA ASP A 966 20.66 27.21 18.86
C ASP A 966 19.66 26.20 19.45
N GLY A 967 19.02 25.38 18.60
CA GLY A 967 18.06 24.35 18.99
C GLY A 967 16.60 24.80 18.97
N SER A 968 16.32 26.07 18.69
CA SER A 968 14.95 26.58 18.57
C SER A 968 14.30 26.29 17.23
N PHE A 969 12.98 26.43 17.13
CA PHE A 969 12.21 26.30 15.89
C PHE A 969 11.45 27.60 15.60
N SER A 970 11.34 27.96 14.34
CA SER A 970 10.49 29.07 13.87
C SER A 970 9.80 28.68 12.57
N ALA A 971 8.82 29.46 12.10
CA ALA A 971 8.06 29.10 10.91
C ALA A 971 8.93 28.91 9.65
N PHE A 972 10.02 29.68 9.51
CA PHE A 972 10.94 29.60 8.37
C PHE A 972 12.39 29.24 8.75
N GLY A 973 12.59 28.67 9.94
CA GLY A 973 13.91 28.30 10.47
C GLY A 973 14.88 29.47 10.49
N GLU A 974 16.14 29.21 10.12
CA GLU A 974 17.24 30.19 10.08
C GLU A 974 16.98 31.43 9.17
N SER A 975 15.88 31.43 8.40
CA SER A 975 15.44 32.63 7.67
C SER A 975 14.79 33.68 8.60
N ASP A 976 14.23 33.25 9.73
CA ASP A 976 13.73 34.12 10.77
C ASP A 976 14.89 34.61 11.66
N PRO A 977 14.81 35.83 12.22
CA PRO A 977 15.90 36.40 13.02
C PRO A 977 16.09 35.71 14.38
N GLU A 978 15.07 35.00 14.88
CA GLU A 978 15.09 34.28 16.16
C GLU A 978 14.02 33.18 16.17
N GLY A 979 14.24 32.13 16.98
CA GLY A 979 13.26 31.08 17.22
C GLY A 979 11.98 31.56 17.91
N SER A 980 10.88 30.85 17.68
CA SER A 980 9.60 31.06 18.37
C SER A 980 9.52 30.20 19.61
N LEU A 981 9.35 30.81 20.79
CA LEU A 981 9.22 30.06 22.04
C LEU A 981 7.98 29.16 22.03
N TRP A 982 6.88 29.65 21.48
CA TRP A 982 5.64 28.90 21.39
C TRP A 982 5.80 27.68 20.46
N LEU A 983 6.35 27.88 19.26
CA LEU A 983 6.54 26.79 18.29
C LEU A 983 7.58 25.78 18.79
N THR A 984 8.71 26.26 19.33
CA THR A 984 9.75 25.38 19.89
C THR A 984 9.20 24.51 21.02
N SER A 985 8.34 25.06 21.88
CA SER A 985 7.67 24.30 22.95
C SER A 985 6.62 23.33 22.39
N PHE A 986 5.90 23.70 21.33
CA PHE A 986 4.98 22.81 20.63
C PHE A 986 5.72 21.62 20.01
N VAL A 987 6.79 21.88 19.25
CA VAL A 987 7.66 20.86 18.65
C VAL A 987 8.23 19.93 19.72
N LEU A 988 8.76 20.49 20.83
CA LEU A 988 9.28 19.68 21.94
C LEU A 988 8.22 18.74 22.53
N SER A 989 7.00 19.24 22.76
CA SER A 989 5.87 18.45 23.26
C SER A 989 5.47 17.34 22.28
N GLN A 990 5.22 17.68 21.02
CA GLN A 990 4.74 16.71 20.01
C GLN A 990 5.80 15.66 19.67
N PHE A 991 7.06 16.07 19.53
CA PHE A 991 8.16 15.12 19.31
C PHE A 991 8.39 14.23 20.53
N SER A 992 8.23 14.77 21.75
CA SER A 992 8.30 13.94 22.96
C SER A 992 7.17 12.92 23.01
N GLY A 993 5.96 13.31 22.62
CA GLY A 993 4.81 12.41 22.49
C GLY A 993 4.94 11.38 21.37
N ALA A 994 5.75 11.64 20.35
CA ALA A 994 5.99 10.73 19.23
C ALA A 994 7.10 9.69 19.50
N ARG A 995 7.85 9.78 20.60
CA ARG A 995 8.97 8.85 20.92
C ARG A 995 8.55 7.39 21.01
N ASP A 996 7.32 7.13 21.43
CA ASP A 996 6.78 5.78 21.53
C ASP A 996 6.33 5.21 20.16
N LEU A 997 6.21 6.08 19.15
CA LEU A 997 5.70 5.74 17.81
C LEU A 997 6.80 5.70 16.74
N THR A 998 7.78 6.59 16.84
CA THR A 998 8.88 6.71 15.86
C THR A 998 10.19 7.09 16.53
N THR A 999 11.29 6.95 15.80
CA THR A 999 12.61 7.32 16.33
C THR A 999 12.80 8.83 16.24
N ILE A 1000 12.82 9.50 17.39
CA ILE A 1000 13.12 10.92 17.55
C ILE A 1000 14.52 11.07 18.14
N ASP A 1001 15.35 11.98 17.61
CA ASP A 1001 16.71 12.22 18.10
C ASP A 1001 16.67 13.01 19.43
N GLU A 1002 17.13 12.38 20.50
CA GLU A 1002 17.18 13.00 21.84
C GLU A 1002 18.06 14.25 21.89
N ASN A 1003 19.05 14.39 21.00
CA ASN A 1003 19.85 15.61 20.94
C ASN A 1003 19.02 16.80 20.44
N VAL A 1004 18.11 16.58 19.50
CA VAL A 1004 17.19 17.62 19.01
C VAL A 1004 16.33 18.12 20.17
N LEU A 1005 15.74 17.19 20.93
CA LEU A 1005 14.91 17.52 22.09
C LEU A 1005 15.70 18.19 23.20
N ALA A 1006 16.91 17.69 23.51
CA ALA A 1006 17.76 18.25 24.54
C ALA A 1006 18.23 19.67 24.23
N GLU A 1007 18.55 19.96 22.98
CA GLU A 1007 18.94 21.30 22.53
C GLU A 1007 17.73 22.26 22.54
N SER A 1008 16.55 21.83 22.08
CA SER A 1008 15.32 22.63 22.17
C SER A 1008 14.91 22.90 23.61
N ALA A 1009 14.98 21.89 24.49
CA ALA A 1009 14.73 22.05 25.92
C ALA A 1009 15.76 23.01 26.55
N SER A 1010 17.04 22.86 26.24
CA SER A 1010 18.10 23.76 26.74
C SER A 1010 17.88 25.20 26.31
N TRP A 1011 17.44 25.40 25.07
CA TRP A 1011 17.10 26.73 24.56
C TRP A 1011 15.90 27.32 25.30
N ILE A 1012 14.81 26.56 25.46
CA ILE A 1012 13.63 26.97 26.23
C ILE A 1012 14.03 27.34 27.67
N GLU A 1013 14.80 26.49 28.34
CA GLU A 1013 15.29 26.70 29.70
C GLU A 1013 16.13 27.99 29.83
N SER A 1014 16.94 28.31 28.81
CA SER A 1014 17.76 29.52 28.80
C SER A 1014 16.97 30.83 28.67
N HIS A 1015 15.70 30.76 28.26
CA HIS A 1015 14.79 31.89 28.11
C HIS A 1015 13.86 32.09 29.33
N GLN A 1016 14.02 31.29 30.38
CA GLN A 1016 13.31 31.49 31.64
C GLN A 1016 13.78 32.77 32.34
N GLN A 1017 12.82 33.57 32.83
CA GLN A 1017 13.08 34.79 33.59
C GLN A 1017 13.51 34.49 35.04
N GLU A 1018 14.06 35.48 35.74
CA GLU A 1018 14.48 35.33 37.16
C GLU A 1018 13.32 34.98 38.10
N ASP A 1019 12.07 35.26 37.71
CA ASP A 1019 10.87 34.94 38.48
C ASP A 1019 10.26 33.56 38.15
N GLY A 1020 10.89 32.80 37.24
CA GLY A 1020 10.44 31.47 36.81
C GLY A 1020 9.49 31.46 35.61
N SER A 1021 9.10 32.63 35.09
CA SER A 1021 8.18 32.75 33.96
C SER A 1021 8.86 32.75 32.59
N TRP A 1022 8.06 32.60 31.53
CA TRP A 1022 8.48 32.84 30.16
C TRP A 1022 7.68 33.96 29.50
N GLU A 1023 8.37 34.78 28.72
CA GLU A 1023 7.76 35.78 27.83
C GLU A 1023 7.79 35.28 26.38
N GLN A 1024 6.85 35.74 25.55
CA GLN A 1024 6.82 35.37 24.14
C GLN A 1024 8.09 35.88 23.44
N VAL A 1025 8.81 34.96 22.80
CA VAL A 1025 9.97 35.23 21.94
C VAL A 1025 9.66 34.68 20.55
N GLY A 1026 10.10 35.40 19.51
CA GLY A 1026 9.80 35.08 18.12
C GLY A 1026 8.34 35.36 17.71
N PHE A 1027 8.14 35.45 16.41
CA PHE A 1027 6.84 35.68 15.78
C PHE A 1027 6.19 34.34 15.39
N VAL A 1028 4.86 34.31 15.43
CA VAL A 1028 4.04 33.16 15.01
C VAL A 1028 3.13 33.64 13.87
N ILE A 1029 3.14 32.97 12.72
CA ILE A 1029 2.38 33.37 11.52
C ILE A 1029 0.91 32.98 11.66
N HIS A 1030 0.68 31.73 12.09
CA HIS A 1030 -0.63 31.15 12.31
C HIS A 1030 -1.01 31.30 13.78
N GLU A 1031 -1.38 32.52 14.20
CA GLU A 1031 -1.83 32.79 15.57
C GLU A 1031 -3.01 31.89 16.01
N ASP A 1032 -3.81 31.39 15.06
CA ASP A 1032 -4.88 30.41 15.31
C ASP A 1032 -4.35 29.07 15.86
N MET A 1033 -3.08 28.73 15.58
CA MET A 1033 -2.41 27.58 16.19
C MET A 1033 -1.99 27.82 17.64
N MET A 1034 -1.96 29.05 18.15
CA MET A 1034 -1.66 29.30 19.57
C MET A 1034 -2.87 29.02 20.48
N GLY A 1035 -4.04 28.80 19.89
CA GLY A 1035 -5.25 28.46 20.63
C GLY A 1035 -5.67 29.56 21.61
N GLY A 1036 -5.89 29.17 22.87
CA GLY A 1036 -6.21 30.09 23.97
C GLY A 1036 -5.02 30.74 24.67
N VAL A 1037 -3.77 30.40 24.31
CA VAL A 1037 -2.57 30.88 25.03
C VAL A 1037 -2.45 32.40 24.93
N SER A 1038 -2.73 33.08 26.04
CA SER A 1038 -2.60 34.53 26.14
C SER A 1038 -2.09 34.95 27.52
N GLY A 1039 -1.07 35.79 27.54
CA GLY A 1039 -0.45 36.27 28.77
C GLY A 1039 0.60 35.31 29.36
N THR A 1040 1.42 35.85 30.26
CA THR A 1040 2.60 35.19 30.82
C THR A 1040 2.28 33.91 31.60
N TYR A 1041 1.14 33.83 32.30
CA TYR A 1041 0.76 32.65 33.07
C TYR A 1041 0.42 31.45 32.19
N ALA A 1042 -0.42 31.64 31.17
CA ALA A 1042 -0.81 30.58 30.24
C ALA A 1042 0.39 30.09 29.41
N LEU A 1043 1.26 31.01 28.96
CA LEU A 1043 2.50 30.65 28.26
C LEU A 1043 3.45 29.89 29.17
N THR A 1044 3.63 30.31 30.43
CA THR A 1044 4.48 29.60 31.39
C THR A 1044 3.95 28.20 31.66
N ALA A 1045 2.64 28.03 31.84
CA ALA A 1045 2.03 26.71 32.02
C ALA A 1045 2.20 25.83 30.78
N TYR A 1046 2.02 26.38 29.58
CA TYR A 1046 2.22 25.68 28.30
C TYR A 1046 3.67 25.19 28.13
N VAL A 1047 4.65 26.08 28.31
CA VAL A 1047 6.09 25.75 28.23
C VAL A 1047 6.46 24.72 29.29
N THR A 1048 5.93 24.85 30.51
CA THR A 1048 6.15 23.90 31.60
C THR A 1048 5.64 22.51 31.24
N LEU A 1049 4.46 22.40 30.62
CA LEU A 1049 3.92 21.11 30.17
C LEU A 1049 4.76 20.49 29.06
N ALA A 1050 5.26 21.27 28.11
CA ALA A 1050 6.18 20.77 27.08
C ALA A 1050 7.49 20.23 27.68
N LEU A 1051 8.06 20.91 28.69
CA LEU A 1051 9.25 20.47 29.41
C LEU A 1051 8.99 19.25 30.31
N ASP A 1052 7.78 19.14 30.87
CA ASP A 1052 7.34 17.96 31.63
C ASP A 1052 7.20 16.74 30.72
N GLU A 1053 6.54 16.89 29.57
CA GLU A 1053 6.43 15.85 28.54
C GLU A 1053 7.81 15.43 27.99
N TYR A 1054 8.78 16.36 27.94
CA TYR A 1054 10.17 16.04 27.59
C TYR A 1054 10.84 15.11 28.62
N GLY A 1055 10.46 15.20 29.91
CA GLY A 1055 10.86 14.28 30.98
C GLY A 1055 12.31 14.41 31.48
N SER A 1056 13.17 15.17 30.80
CA SER A 1056 14.59 15.38 31.18
C SER A 1056 14.97 16.85 31.42
N ALA A 1057 13.98 17.73 31.58
CA ALA A 1057 14.20 19.15 31.86
C ALA A 1057 14.89 19.38 33.22
N SER A 1058 15.60 20.50 33.34
CA SER A 1058 16.30 20.91 34.55
C SER A 1058 15.36 20.99 35.76
N PRO A 1059 15.64 20.23 36.85
CA PRO A 1059 14.82 20.28 38.06
C PRO A 1059 14.75 21.66 38.71
N VAL A 1060 15.74 22.53 38.45
CA VAL A 1060 15.74 23.91 38.94
C VAL A 1060 14.75 24.75 38.14
N VAL A 1061 14.79 24.66 36.81
CA VAL A 1061 13.88 25.39 35.92
C VAL A 1061 12.42 24.98 36.18
N MET A 1062 12.17 23.66 36.31
CA MET A 1062 10.85 23.14 36.63
C MET A 1062 10.36 23.58 38.01
N ALA A 1063 11.25 23.68 39.00
CA ALA A 1063 10.90 24.18 40.33
C ALA A 1063 10.61 25.69 40.32
N ASP A 1064 11.34 26.49 39.55
CA ASP A 1064 11.12 27.93 39.45
C ASP A 1064 9.83 28.23 38.68
N ALA A 1065 9.54 27.49 37.60
CA ALA A 1065 8.28 27.54 36.88
C ALA A 1065 7.09 27.16 37.78
N LYS A 1066 7.24 26.07 38.56
CA LYS A 1066 6.27 25.66 39.58
C LYS A 1066 6.00 26.79 40.58
N ASN A 1067 7.06 27.40 41.14
CA ASN A 1067 6.92 28.51 42.09
C ASN A 1067 6.18 29.70 41.47
N TYR A 1068 6.49 30.05 40.21
CA TYR A 1068 5.80 31.11 39.50
C TYR A 1068 4.30 30.81 39.34
N LEU A 1069 3.94 29.59 38.90
CA LEU A 1069 2.56 29.17 38.75
C LEU A 1069 1.82 29.18 40.10
N GLU A 1070 2.47 28.73 41.17
CA GLU A 1070 1.91 28.76 42.54
C GLU A 1070 1.66 30.19 43.04
N GLU A 1071 2.64 31.10 42.87
CA GLU A 1071 2.54 32.50 43.33
C GLU A 1071 1.50 33.31 42.56
N ASN A 1072 1.24 32.95 41.30
CA ASN A 1072 0.34 33.68 40.41
C ASN A 1072 -1.03 33.01 40.21
N LEU A 1073 -1.26 31.81 40.76
CA LEU A 1073 -2.52 31.07 40.65
C LEU A 1073 -3.73 31.90 41.12
N ALA A 1074 -3.61 32.54 42.29
CA ALA A 1074 -4.69 33.33 42.90
C ALA A 1074 -5.10 34.58 42.09
N ALA A 1075 -4.32 34.95 41.07
CA ALA A 1075 -4.60 36.07 40.18
C ALA A 1075 -5.25 35.65 38.85
N GLN A 1076 -5.49 34.35 38.62
CA GLN A 1076 -6.04 33.84 37.37
C GLN A 1076 -7.57 33.80 37.39
N ASP A 1077 -8.19 34.77 36.74
CA ASP A 1077 -9.64 34.80 36.48
C ASP A 1077 -10.01 34.25 35.09
N ASP A 1078 -9.02 33.94 34.26
CA ASP A 1078 -9.20 33.46 32.89
C ASP A 1078 -9.40 31.92 32.85
N PRO A 1079 -10.51 31.41 32.27
CA PRO A 1079 -10.79 29.98 32.26
C PRO A 1079 -9.72 29.13 31.56
N TYR A 1080 -9.09 29.66 30.51
CA TYR A 1080 -8.05 28.94 29.77
C TYR A 1080 -6.78 28.85 30.59
N ALA A 1081 -6.29 30.00 31.09
CA ALA A 1081 -5.11 30.07 31.95
C ALA A 1081 -5.25 29.17 33.19
N LEU A 1082 -6.44 29.15 33.80
CA LEU A 1082 -6.70 28.28 34.95
C LEU A 1082 -6.72 26.80 34.58
N ALA A 1083 -7.29 26.41 33.43
CA ALA A 1083 -7.33 25.02 32.98
C ALA A 1083 -5.92 24.47 32.69
N ILE A 1084 -5.13 25.17 31.87
CA ILE A 1084 -3.76 24.74 31.53
C ILE A 1084 -2.83 24.80 32.75
N GLY A 1085 -2.99 25.83 33.61
CA GLY A 1085 -2.23 25.95 34.85
C GLY A 1085 -2.56 24.86 35.87
N THR A 1086 -3.83 24.43 35.96
CA THR A 1086 -4.23 23.31 36.83
C THR A 1086 -3.60 22.02 36.35
N LEU A 1087 -3.59 21.75 35.03
CA LEU A 1087 -2.91 20.59 34.46
C LEU A 1087 -1.41 20.61 34.78
N ALA A 1088 -0.75 21.76 34.59
CA ALA A 1088 0.67 21.92 34.91
C ALA A 1088 0.97 21.68 36.39
N LEU A 1089 0.20 22.28 37.31
CA LEU A 1089 0.38 22.10 38.75
C LEU A 1089 0.12 20.65 39.19
N GLN A 1090 -0.82 19.96 38.54
CA GLN A 1090 -1.10 18.54 38.78
C GLN A 1090 0.08 17.66 38.34
N ARG A 1091 0.59 17.86 37.13
CA ARG A 1091 1.77 17.13 36.59
C ARG A 1091 3.03 17.34 37.45
N LEU A 1092 3.21 18.55 37.97
CA LEU A 1092 4.35 18.93 38.81
C LEU A 1092 4.24 18.48 40.28
N ASP A 1093 3.22 17.72 40.67
CA ASP A 1093 2.92 17.36 42.07
C ASP A 1093 2.93 18.60 43.01
N SER A 1094 2.26 19.68 42.60
CA SER A 1094 2.18 20.91 43.41
C SER A 1094 1.28 20.75 44.64
N PRO A 1095 1.68 21.28 45.81
CA PRO A 1095 0.76 21.40 46.95
C PRO A 1095 -0.44 22.31 46.67
N PHE A 1096 -0.40 23.13 45.62
CA PHE A 1096 -1.51 23.98 45.16
C PHE A 1096 -2.36 23.32 44.07
N ALA A 1097 -2.03 22.10 43.61
CA ALA A 1097 -2.80 21.40 42.58
C ALA A 1097 -4.27 21.18 43.00
N ASP A 1098 -4.49 20.80 44.27
CA ASP A 1098 -5.84 20.68 44.84
C ASP A 1098 -6.58 22.03 44.88
N GLU A 1099 -5.87 23.13 45.18
CA GLU A 1099 -6.46 24.49 45.19
C GLU A 1099 -6.85 24.90 43.77
N ALA A 1100 -5.93 24.78 42.81
CA ALA A 1100 -6.17 25.04 41.40
C ALA A 1100 -7.33 24.21 40.83
N MET A 1101 -7.38 22.92 41.18
CA MET A 1101 -8.49 22.03 40.77
C MET A 1101 -9.83 22.45 41.37
N ASN A 1102 -9.85 22.92 42.63
CA ASN A 1102 -11.08 23.45 43.23
C ASN A 1102 -11.53 24.74 42.57
N ASP A 1103 -10.59 25.63 42.23
CA ASP A 1103 -10.88 26.88 41.51
C ASP A 1103 -11.38 26.60 40.09
N LEU A 1104 -10.76 25.63 39.40
CA LEU A 1104 -11.19 25.16 38.08
C LEU A 1104 -12.61 24.58 38.15
N LEU A 1105 -12.91 23.72 39.13
CA LEU A 1105 -14.25 23.18 39.34
C LEU A 1105 -15.26 24.26 39.74
N ALA A 1106 -14.83 25.34 40.41
CA ALA A 1106 -15.72 26.44 40.80
C ALA A 1106 -16.20 27.26 39.60
N ILE A 1107 -15.42 27.33 38.51
CA ILE A 1107 -15.79 28.00 37.26
C ILE A 1107 -16.40 27.06 36.21
N ALA A 1108 -16.53 25.76 36.55
CA ALA A 1108 -17.10 24.77 35.65
C ALA A 1108 -18.56 25.12 35.29
N LYS A 1109 -18.87 24.98 34.01
CA LYS A 1109 -20.20 25.20 33.46
C LYS A 1109 -20.83 23.86 33.10
N GLN A 1110 -22.15 23.82 33.09
CA GLN A 1110 -22.90 22.61 32.78
C GLN A 1110 -24.06 22.93 31.86
N ASP A 1111 -24.18 22.14 30.79
CA ASP A 1111 -25.30 22.15 29.85
C ASP A 1111 -25.87 20.72 29.67
N ASP A 1112 -26.70 20.53 28.64
CA ASP A 1112 -27.39 19.26 28.37
C ASP A 1112 -26.43 18.16 27.84
N ASP A 1113 -25.27 18.57 27.30
CA ASP A 1113 -24.27 17.72 26.67
C ASP A 1113 -23.16 17.32 27.66
N GLY A 1114 -22.87 18.16 28.66
CA GLY A 1114 -21.98 17.81 29.76
C GLY A 1114 -21.41 18.98 30.55
N THR A 1115 -20.22 18.77 31.13
CA THR A 1115 -19.49 19.80 31.88
C THR A 1115 -18.40 20.42 31.00
N TYR A 1116 -18.28 21.75 30.97
CA TYR A 1116 -17.31 22.43 30.12
C TYR A 1116 -16.72 23.69 30.79
N TRP A 1117 -15.62 24.17 30.22
CA TRP A 1117 -14.90 25.38 30.63
C TRP A 1117 -14.68 26.28 29.42
N GLY A 1118 -14.81 27.58 29.61
CA GLY A 1118 -14.65 28.52 28.50
C GLY A 1118 -15.31 29.86 28.75
N TYR A 1119 -15.37 30.67 27.70
CA TYR A 1119 -15.78 32.07 27.73
C TYR A 1119 -17.30 32.22 27.51
N GLY A 1120 -17.90 33.25 28.12
CA GLY A 1120 -19.33 33.60 27.97
C GLY A 1120 -20.26 33.03 29.06
N ASP A 1121 -21.37 33.70 29.34
CA ASP A 1121 -22.26 33.41 30.50
C ASP A 1121 -23.46 32.48 30.18
N GLY A 1122 -23.44 31.78 29.03
CA GLY A 1122 -24.51 30.87 28.59
C GLY A 1122 -23.95 29.57 28.00
N ALA A 1123 -24.86 28.62 27.70
CA ALA A 1123 -24.50 27.40 26.98
C ALA A 1123 -23.74 27.75 25.69
N VAL A 1124 -22.70 26.98 25.36
CA VAL A 1124 -21.99 27.18 24.09
C VAL A 1124 -23.00 26.94 22.98
N ALA A 1125 -23.16 27.92 22.09
CA ALA A 1125 -24.05 27.75 20.96
C ALA A 1125 -23.57 26.54 20.17
N LYS A 1126 -24.42 25.51 20.07
CA LYS A 1126 -24.28 24.47 19.05
C LYS A 1126 -24.16 25.15 17.69
N PRO A 1127 -23.48 24.55 16.70
CA PRO A 1127 -23.40 25.12 15.35
C PRO A 1127 -24.80 25.54 14.89
N TYR A 1128 -25.04 26.85 14.89
CA TYR A 1128 -26.34 27.45 14.59
C TYR A 1128 -26.10 28.75 13.82
N GLU A 1129 -26.99 29.00 12.88
CA GLU A 1129 -26.95 30.15 12.00
C GLU A 1129 -27.49 31.39 12.71
N TYR A 1130 -26.64 32.39 12.98
CA TYR A 1130 -27.11 33.72 13.38
C TYR A 1130 -27.09 34.66 12.17
N GLU A 1131 -28.27 35.11 11.74
CA GLU A 1131 -28.47 36.13 10.68
C GLU A 1131 -27.90 35.77 9.28
N GLY A 1132 -28.14 34.55 8.81
CA GLY A 1132 -28.15 34.19 7.37
C GLY A 1132 -26.83 34.26 6.60
N TYR A 1133 -25.71 34.68 7.19
CA TYR A 1133 -24.42 34.76 6.51
C TYR A 1133 -23.18 34.42 7.37
N ASN A 1134 -23.33 34.23 8.69
CA ASN A 1134 -22.19 33.92 9.58
C ASN A 1134 -22.38 32.56 10.27
N PHE A 1135 -21.54 31.60 9.90
CA PHE A 1135 -21.39 30.32 10.59
C PHE A 1135 -20.68 30.55 11.92
N ILE A 1136 -21.31 30.18 13.04
CA ILE A 1136 -20.61 30.10 14.33
C ILE A 1136 -20.12 28.65 14.45
N ALA A 1137 -18.84 28.43 14.15
CA ALA A 1137 -18.16 27.21 14.54
C ALA A 1137 -18.25 27.03 16.07
N PRO A 1138 -18.21 25.79 16.61
CA PRO A 1138 -17.98 25.58 18.04
C PRO A 1138 -16.89 26.53 18.51
N SER A 1139 -17.03 27.12 19.71
CA SER A 1139 -16.00 28.02 20.21
C SER A 1139 -14.72 27.21 20.38
N SER A 1140 -13.79 27.34 19.42
CA SER A 1140 -12.52 26.62 19.40
C SER A 1140 -11.80 26.75 20.73
N LYS A 1141 -11.82 27.98 21.29
CA LYS A 1141 -11.31 28.30 22.62
C LYS A 1141 -12.00 27.52 23.75
N ASN A 1142 -13.30 27.29 23.69
CA ASN A 1142 -14.03 26.51 24.71
C ASN A 1142 -13.73 25.01 24.59
N VAL A 1143 -13.59 24.49 23.38
CA VAL A 1143 -13.21 23.08 23.14
C VAL A 1143 -11.82 22.82 23.70
N GLU A 1144 -10.85 23.65 23.33
CA GLU A 1144 -9.47 23.56 23.83
C GLU A 1144 -9.38 23.75 25.36
N THR A 1145 -10.06 24.76 25.91
CA THR A 1145 -10.10 24.98 27.38
C THR A 1145 -10.66 23.76 28.10
N THR A 1146 -11.75 23.18 27.58
CA THR A 1146 -12.39 22.01 28.17
C THR A 1146 -11.52 20.76 28.03
N ALA A 1147 -10.74 20.64 26.95
CA ALA A 1147 -9.77 19.57 26.79
C ALA A 1147 -8.66 19.61 27.85
N TYR A 1148 -8.04 20.78 28.09
CA TYR A 1148 -7.06 20.96 29.17
C TYR A 1148 -7.64 20.67 30.55
N ALA A 1149 -8.86 21.17 30.83
CA ALA A 1149 -9.55 20.89 32.09
C ALA A 1149 -9.85 19.40 32.26
N THR A 1150 -10.25 18.72 31.17
CA THR A 1150 -10.52 17.28 31.16
C THR A 1150 -9.26 16.47 31.43
N LEU A 1151 -8.13 16.80 30.79
CA LEU A 1151 -6.85 16.18 31.08
C LEU A 1151 -6.45 16.35 32.55
N ALA A 1152 -6.61 17.55 33.11
CA ALA A 1152 -6.34 17.78 34.54
C ALA A 1152 -7.23 16.93 35.44
N LEU A 1153 -8.51 16.76 35.09
CA LEU A 1153 -9.45 15.91 35.82
C LEU A 1153 -9.10 14.41 35.72
N ILE A 1154 -8.62 13.95 34.56
CA ILE A 1154 -8.16 12.57 34.36
C ILE A 1154 -6.94 12.30 35.25
N GLU A 1155 -5.93 13.18 35.23
CA GLU A 1155 -4.74 13.07 36.08
C GLU A 1155 -5.09 13.08 37.59
N ALA A 1156 -6.08 13.88 37.99
CA ALA A 1156 -6.59 13.92 39.35
C ALA A 1156 -7.55 12.75 39.71
N ASN A 1157 -7.81 11.82 38.79
CA ASN A 1157 -8.80 10.74 38.94
C ASN A 1157 -10.19 11.26 39.37
N ASN A 1158 -10.59 12.43 38.87
CA ASN A 1158 -11.83 13.09 39.22
C ASN A 1158 -12.98 12.59 38.32
N PRO A 1159 -14.11 12.12 38.89
CA PRO A 1159 -15.23 11.57 38.11
C PRO A 1159 -15.91 12.60 37.18
N THR A 1160 -15.66 13.89 37.37
CA THR A 1160 -16.18 14.94 36.49
C THR A 1160 -15.61 14.85 35.07
N ALA A 1161 -14.45 14.19 34.88
CA ALA A 1161 -13.84 13.94 33.57
C ALA A 1161 -14.81 13.25 32.61
N SER A 1162 -15.62 12.28 33.07
CA SER A 1162 -16.60 11.61 32.21
C SER A 1162 -17.70 12.55 31.70
N SER A 1163 -18.08 13.55 32.50
CA SER A 1163 -19.06 14.57 32.11
C SER A 1163 -18.48 15.54 31.08
N SER A 1164 -17.18 15.84 31.14
CA SER A 1164 -16.53 16.74 30.20
C SER A 1164 -16.10 16.09 28.89
N LEU A 1165 -15.67 14.83 28.92
CA LEU A 1165 -15.46 14.02 27.72
C LEU A 1165 -16.74 13.90 26.88
N LYS A 1166 -17.89 13.76 27.55
CA LYS A 1166 -19.19 13.74 26.91
C LYS A 1166 -19.52 15.06 26.20
N TRP A 1167 -19.16 16.18 26.84
CA TRP A 1167 -19.33 17.50 26.25
C TRP A 1167 -18.43 17.68 25.04
N ILE A 1168 -17.13 17.33 25.14
CA ILE A 1168 -16.17 17.39 24.02
C ILE A 1168 -16.71 16.60 22.82
N ALA A 1169 -17.13 15.35 23.03
CA ALA A 1169 -17.64 14.53 21.93
C ALA A 1169 -18.89 15.10 21.23
N ALA A 1170 -19.72 15.85 21.95
CA ALA A 1170 -20.89 16.50 21.36
C ALA A 1170 -20.54 17.67 20.43
N GLN A 1171 -19.31 18.21 20.47
CA GLN A 1171 -18.86 19.35 19.67
C GLN A 1171 -18.24 18.97 18.31
N ARG A 1172 -18.23 17.68 17.92
CA ARG A 1172 -17.58 17.21 16.69
C ARG A 1172 -18.35 17.60 15.43
N ASN A 1173 -17.59 17.80 14.34
CA ASN A 1173 -18.12 18.00 12.99
C ASN A 1173 -18.23 16.66 12.22
N SER A 1174 -18.69 16.72 10.96
CA SER A 1174 -18.92 15.55 10.09
C SER A 1174 -17.65 14.87 9.53
N ASN A 1175 -16.48 15.50 9.70
CA ASN A 1175 -15.18 14.95 9.28
C ASN A 1175 -14.39 14.38 10.49
N GLY A 1176 -15.02 14.30 11.67
CA GLY A 1176 -14.38 13.77 12.86
C GLY A 1176 -13.45 14.73 13.61
N GLY A 1177 -13.17 15.92 13.06
CA GLY A 1177 -12.43 16.99 13.70
C GLY A 1177 -13.30 17.98 14.49
N PHE A 1178 -12.68 19.09 14.91
CA PHE A 1178 -13.31 20.20 15.61
C PHE A 1178 -13.18 21.51 14.79
N SER A 1179 -13.00 22.67 15.43
CA SER A 1179 -13.08 23.98 14.73
C SER A 1179 -11.72 24.51 14.30
N SER A 1180 -10.63 24.06 14.91
CA SER A 1180 -9.25 24.46 14.61
C SER A 1180 -8.26 23.30 14.83
N THR A 1181 -6.99 23.54 14.56
CA THR A 1181 -5.94 22.53 14.78
C THR A 1181 -5.73 22.25 16.27
N GLN A 1182 -5.55 23.28 17.11
CA GLN A 1182 -5.27 23.07 18.54
C GLN A 1182 -6.44 22.46 19.29
N ASP A 1183 -7.67 22.87 18.98
CA ASP A 1183 -8.83 22.29 19.65
C ASP A 1183 -9.00 20.82 19.26
N THR A 1184 -8.67 20.46 18.02
CA THR A 1184 -8.68 19.10 17.54
C THR A 1184 -7.60 18.28 18.25
N VAL A 1185 -6.33 18.68 18.18
CA VAL A 1185 -5.22 17.98 18.86
C VAL A 1185 -5.52 17.78 20.35
N MET A 1186 -5.96 18.81 21.05
CA MET A 1186 -6.19 18.71 22.49
C MET A 1186 -7.45 17.91 22.85
N ALA A 1187 -8.55 18.06 22.10
CA ALA A 1187 -9.75 17.25 22.29
C ALA A 1187 -9.49 15.77 22.02
N PHE A 1188 -8.71 15.46 20.97
CA PHE A 1188 -8.22 14.12 20.70
C PHE A 1188 -7.38 13.61 21.85
N ARG A 1189 -6.33 14.34 22.27
CA ARG A 1189 -5.48 13.96 23.42
C ARG A 1189 -6.30 13.68 24.68
N ALA A 1190 -7.33 14.47 24.98
CA ALA A 1190 -8.24 14.23 26.11
C ALA A 1190 -9.10 12.96 25.95
N LEU A 1191 -9.72 12.77 24.78
CA LEU A 1191 -10.52 11.58 24.45
C LEU A 1191 -9.65 10.30 24.49
N MET A 1192 -8.41 10.37 23.99
CA MET A 1192 -7.49 9.25 23.88
C MET A 1192 -6.87 8.88 25.23
N THR A 1193 -6.47 9.87 26.03
CA THR A 1193 -5.99 9.63 27.41
C THR A 1193 -7.07 8.95 28.25
N ALA A 1194 -8.34 9.33 28.06
CA ALA A 1194 -9.47 8.67 28.72
C ALA A 1194 -9.68 7.23 28.24
N ALA A 1195 -9.49 6.95 26.95
CA ALA A 1195 -9.60 5.60 26.40
C ALA A 1195 -8.49 4.66 26.90
N ALA A 1196 -7.25 5.16 27.01
CA ALA A 1196 -6.11 4.39 27.50
C ALA A 1196 -6.14 4.11 29.02
N THR A 1197 -6.91 4.90 29.77
CA THR A 1197 -7.04 4.78 31.24
C THR A 1197 -8.34 4.10 31.70
N ALA A 1198 -9.26 3.81 30.76
CA ALA A 1198 -10.51 3.08 30.99
C ALA A 1198 -10.29 1.56 31.01
#